data_AF-A0A9P9IC00-F1
#
_entry.id   AF-A0A9P9IC00-F1
#
_cell.length_a   1.000
_cell.length_b   1.000
_cell.length_c   1.000
_cell.angle_alpha   90.00
_cell.angle_beta   90.00
_cell.angle_gamma   90.00
#
_symmetry.space_group_name_H-M   'P 1'
#
loop_
_entity.id
_entity.type
_entity.pdbx_description
1 polymer ?
#
loop_
_entity_poly.entity_id
_entity_poly.type
_entity_poly.pdbx_seq_one_letter_code
_entity_poly.pdbx_strand_id
1 'polypeptide(L)'
;MLHEILLSLSGHPSALFDAPQKTAHVTSAPLSLLSPPEAELLSSIANLSRLHRETRHHVVRIAASHPSTICRAVATAITSHHLDKFQCKVLEVESRILKQDASAVGAYNIVPLAGIVGEFSEWTKLMEWLWHISIFISDWEGSGITDGIDKRDPKTSSGAELINKLRTEAQTGYPDIEEAALHLGAVAETSWMRQLSSWLLYGRLPTMGASDFFISADDEDDLSFVINHTLLPKFVTRQTATSMLFVGKSLNQIRSLSSSAKTLESSSSMFSELNLLPKHVSYLSGVIAPISSAKLSGAVASIRLSLSQNLLQHLLPKEKIIEILTVLHQFFLLGRGEFAVVLIAEADDKMQSRHKAPVQSKPGQGIQGILLKEGEINNTLTRSWSVLSSLGGEDDHTDDALDVANDIVHLSVQQPTSNRPGTPGRARESSLSLPILSNIVFSNLMFSIPTLLTMDLRSPLDLFMTKSDLEVYSSINAYLLAVRRAHIHLAHLWRQSTIRREHPPPPNYEHINSPHGKALMSRRRQRIEARSREMRKVWATCAAAIFFLSESEAYFQGEVVQESFKHFLHWVAGRSDDTTQSTEAKNGPDLDTSAQSPQLQTGSTRQHDPETLSFAHRHFLSSISYSLLLTDHAFTQILRDFFTHVDELVAYIDRLQLIRQNLDLEEDGGAEDFMANYQQDEKDVALQLDRSRRRLDSDLKSLIARLRDLDSERVGSGPGLNLTREEDSYEPLRVGGVDRLLMKLDWGGTDDEDDTVENLL
;
A
#
# COMPACT_ATOMS: atom_id res chain seq x y z
N MET A 1 4.64 -42.12 58.01
CA MET A 1 3.96 -42.28 56.71
C MET A 1 3.02 -41.12 56.42
N LEU A 2 1.99 -40.85 57.23
CA LEU A 2 1.05 -39.74 57.00
C LEU A 2 1.71 -38.36 56.92
N HIS A 3 2.62 -38.07 57.85
CA HIS A 3 3.41 -36.82 57.82
C HIS A 3 4.24 -36.71 56.54
N GLU A 4 4.91 -37.79 56.12
CA GLU A 4 5.69 -37.83 54.87
C GLU A 4 4.82 -37.64 53.62
N ILE A 5 3.57 -38.13 53.64
CA ILE A 5 2.60 -37.94 52.55
C ILE A 5 2.21 -36.46 52.44
N LEU A 6 1.82 -35.82 53.55
CA LEU A 6 1.45 -34.40 53.57
C LEU A 6 2.65 -33.50 53.22
N LEU A 7 3.83 -33.85 53.74
CA LEU A 7 5.08 -33.16 53.40
C LEU A 7 5.40 -33.29 51.90
N SER A 8 5.20 -34.47 51.31
CA SER A 8 5.38 -34.66 49.87
C SER A 8 4.36 -33.85 49.06
N LEU A 9 3.08 -33.87 49.44
CA LEU A 9 2.03 -33.09 48.77
C LEU A 9 2.28 -31.59 48.83
N SER A 10 2.90 -31.08 49.91
CA SER A 10 3.31 -29.67 50.02
C SER A 10 4.46 -29.26 49.06
N GLY A 11 5.06 -30.23 48.36
CA GLY A 11 6.09 -30.00 47.34
C GLY A 11 7.54 -30.25 47.82
N HIS A 12 7.72 -30.81 49.02
CA HIS A 12 9.04 -31.22 49.53
C HIS A 12 9.38 -32.66 49.10
N PRO A 13 10.66 -32.96 48.82
CA PRO A 13 11.06 -34.34 48.53
C PRO A 13 10.88 -35.21 49.77
N SER A 14 10.30 -36.40 49.61
CA SER A 14 10.09 -37.34 50.71
C SER A 14 10.95 -38.58 50.54
N ALA A 15 11.47 -39.12 51.65
CA ALA A 15 12.22 -40.37 51.64
C ALA A 15 11.34 -41.59 51.27
N LEU A 16 10.01 -41.44 51.37
CA LEU A 16 9.04 -42.47 51.00
C LEU A 16 8.89 -42.64 49.48
N PHE A 17 8.93 -41.53 48.72
CA PHE A 17 8.64 -41.51 47.29
C PHE A 17 9.87 -41.23 46.39
N ASP A 18 10.89 -40.51 46.86
CA ASP A 18 12.06 -40.10 46.06
C ASP A 18 13.34 -40.93 46.33
N ALA A 19 13.23 -42.12 46.94
CA ALA A 19 14.38 -42.96 47.24
C ALA A 19 15.15 -43.37 45.96
N PRO A 20 16.48 -43.11 45.84
CA PRO A 20 17.23 -43.41 44.63
C PRO A 20 17.35 -44.92 44.42
N GLN A 21 16.88 -45.41 43.26
CA GLN A 21 16.91 -46.82 42.84
C GLN A 21 18.33 -47.45 42.76
N LYS A 22 19.40 -46.70 43.01
CA LYS A 22 20.80 -47.17 42.88
C LYS A 22 21.38 -47.88 44.11
N THR A 23 20.68 -47.90 45.24
CA THR A 23 21.10 -48.69 46.42
C THR A 23 20.03 -49.71 46.78
N ALA A 24 19.81 -50.68 45.90
CA ALA A 24 19.02 -51.86 46.19
C ALA A 24 19.76 -52.78 47.16
N HIS A 25 19.81 -52.43 48.44
CA HIS A 25 19.95 -53.43 49.51
C HIS A 25 18.55 -53.96 49.84
N VAL A 26 18.42 -55.28 49.72
CA VAL A 26 17.22 -56.14 49.66
C VAL A 26 16.28 -56.09 50.89
N THR A 27 16.43 -55.12 51.79
CA THR A 27 15.58 -54.97 52.99
C THR A 27 15.04 -53.55 53.22
N SER A 28 15.19 -52.63 52.27
CA SER A 28 14.84 -51.21 52.43
C SER A 28 13.97 -50.63 51.31
N ALA A 29 12.90 -51.34 50.93
CA ALA A 29 11.78 -50.68 50.27
C ALA A 29 10.66 -50.52 51.32
N PRO A 30 10.31 -49.29 51.76
CA PRO A 30 9.17 -49.08 52.70
C PRO A 30 7.83 -49.58 52.14
N LEU A 31 7.80 -49.92 50.84
CA LEU A 31 6.68 -50.51 50.11
C LEU A 31 6.50 -52.02 50.32
N SER A 32 7.45 -52.75 50.91
CA SER A 32 7.34 -54.21 51.12
C SER A 32 6.44 -54.61 52.28
N LEU A 33 6.06 -53.66 53.14
CA LEU A 33 5.16 -53.83 54.29
C LEU A 33 3.69 -53.52 53.97
N LEU A 34 3.42 -53.05 52.75
CA LEU A 34 2.10 -52.59 52.31
C LEU A 34 1.45 -53.64 51.43
N SER A 35 0.13 -53.77 51.52
CA SER A 35 -0.62 -54.62 50.60
C SER A 35 -0.61 -54.00 49.18
N PRO A 36 -0.72 -54.82 48.12
CA PRO A 36 -0.78 -54.32 46.74
C PRO A 36 -1.77 -53.15 46.50
N PRO A 37 -3.01 -53.14 47.03
CA PRO A 37 -3.92 -52.01 46.84
C PRO A 37 -3.48 -50.75 47.62
N GLU A 38 -2.87 -50.89 48.80
CA GLU A 38 -2.33 -49.74 49.54
C GLU A 38 -1.13 -49.12 48.83
N ALA A 39 -0.31 -49.93 48.16
CA ALA A 39 0.79 -49.45 47.33
C ALA A 39 0.28 -48.66 46.11
N GLU A 40 -0.83 -49.07 45.51
CA GLU A 40 -1.48 -48.35 44.40
C GLU A 40 -2.12 -47.02 44.86
N LEU A 41 -2.74 -46.99 46.04
CA LEU A 41 -3.22 -45.74 46.63
C LEU A 41 -2.07 -44.76 46.89
N LEU A 42 -0.94 -45.25 47.39
CA LEU A 42 0.26 -44.43 47.59
C LEU A 42 0.89 -43.98 46.28
N SER A 43 0.86 -44.78 45.21
CA SER A 43 1.38 -44.38 43.90
C SER A 43 0.55 -43.26 43.28
N SER A 44 -0.78 -43.25 43.47
CA SER A 44 -1.66 -42.17 43.01
C SER A 44 -1.32 -40.82 43.68
N ILE A 45 -1.09 -40.83 44.99
CA ILE A 45 -0.67 -39.66 45.77
C ILE A 45 0.75 -39.23 45.37
N ALA A 46 1.66 -40.19 45.15
CA ALA A 46 3.02 -39.90 44.71
C ALA A 46 3.04 -39.23 43.33
N ASN A 47 2.14 -39.63 42.42
CA ASN A 47 1.98 -38.96 41.13
C ASN A 47 1.50 -37.52 41.32
N LEU A 48 0.50 -37.30 42.16
CA LEU A 48 -0.01 -35.95 42.46
C LEU A 48 1.06 -35.04 43.07
N SER A 49 1.84 -35.53 44.04
CA SER A 49 2.92 -34.75 44.66
C SER A 49 4.05 -34.44 43.67
N ARG A 50 4.37 -35.39 42.78
CA ARG A 50 5.32 -35.19 41.69
C ARG A 50 4.84 -34.12 40.71
N LEU A 51 3.59 -34.20 40.26
CA LEU A 51 2.97 -33.22 39.38
C LEU A 51 2.95 -31.82 40.01
N HIS A 52 2.60 -31.70 41.31
CA HIS A 52 2.67 -30.42 42.02
C HIS A 52 4.10 -29.84 42.05
N ARG A 53 5.12 -30.67 42.30
CA ARG A 53 6.52 -30.22 42.31
C ARG A 53 7.00 -29.81 40.92
N GLU A 54 6.71 -30.61 39.91
CA GLU A 54 7.11 -30.37 38.51
C GLU A 54 6.43 -29.11 37.95
N THR A 55 5.10 -28.99 38.12
CA THR A 55 4.33 -27.79 37.74
C THR A 55 4.88 -26.54 38.43
N ARG A 56 5.08 -26.56 39.75
CA ARG A 56 5.61 -25.42 40.50
C ARG A 56 6.97 -24.97 39.97
N HIS A 57 7.91 -25.88 39.77
CA HIS A 57 9.24 -25.55 39.27
C HIS A 57 9.18 -25.00 37.84
N HIS A 58 8.39 -25.64 36.97
CA HIS A 58 8.28 -25.26 35.57
C HIS A 58 7.63 -23.88 35.39
N VAL A 59 6.55 -23.62 36.13
CA VAL A 59 5.79 -22.36 36.08
C VAL A 59 6.59 -21.17 36.63
N VAL A 60 7.35 -21.36 37.72
CA VAL A 60 8.23 -20.30 38.26
C VAL A 60 9.30 -19.92 37.24
N ARG A 61 9.84 -20.89 36.52
CA ARG A 61 10.82 -20.65 35.45
C ARG A 61 10.20 -19.87 34.29
N ILE A 62 9.02 -20.28 33.81
CA ILE A 62 8.28 -19.54 32.77
C ILE A 62 8.05 -18.09 33.18
N ALA A 63 7.60 -17.85 34.42
CA ALA A 63 7.34 -16.50 34.92
C ALA A 63 8.59 -15.60 34.93
N ALA A 64 9.79 -16.19 35.03
CA ALA A 64 11.07 -15.47 35.00
C ALA A 64 11.66 -15.31 33.59
N SER A 65 11.57 -16.32 32.72
CA SER A 65 12.34 -16.39 31.47
C SER A 65 11.53 -16.18 30.18
N HIS A 66 10.19 -16.25 30.21
CA HIS A 66 9.41 -16.23 28.99
C HIS A 66 9.34 -14.81 28.35
N PRO A 67 9.48 -14.66 27.02
CA PRO A 67 9.47 -13.35 26.36
C PRO A 67 8.09 -12.65 26.40
N SER A 68 7.00 -13.42 26.35
CA SER A 68 5.64 -12.83 26.40
C SER A 68 5.20 -12.46 27.82
N THR A 69 4.54 -11.31 27.94
CA THR A 69 3.97 -10.89 29.24
C THR A 69 2.73 -11.69 29.61
N ILE A 70 1.96 -12.14 28.62
CA ILE A 70 0.72 -12.91 28.79
C ILE A 70 1.04 -14.28 29.42
N CYS A 71 2.01 -15.02 28.85
CA CYS A 71 2.39 -16.32 29.41
C CYS A 71 3.02 -16.19 30.80
N ARG A 72 3.78 -15.12 31.07
CA ARG A 72 4.29 -14.83 32.42
C ARG A 72 3.16 -14.54 33.42
N ALA A 73 2.13 -13.80 33.02
CA ALA A 73 0.98 -13.50 33.86
C ALA A 73 0.18 -14.77 34.20
N VAL A 74 -0.08 -15.62 33.20
CA VAL A 74 -0.75 -16.92 33.39
C VAL A 74 0.07 -17.83 34.30
N ALA A 75 1.38 -17.94 34.07
CA ALA A 75 2.27 -18.72 34.94
C ALA A 75 2.22 -18.22 36.40
N THR A 76 2.27 -16.90 36.59
CA THR A 76 2.14 -16.30 37.92
C THR A 76 0.78 -16.62 38.55
N ALA A 77 -0.31 -16.62 37.79
CA ALA A 77 -1.65 -16.98 38.26
C ALA A 77 -1.77 -18.46 38.63
N ILE A 78 -1.14 -19.37 37.89
CA ILE A 78 -1.09 -20.79 38.24
C ILE A 78 -0.45 -20.96 39.62
N THR A 79 0.69 -20.31 39.87
CA THR A 79 1.40 -20.42 41.15
C THR A 79 0.66 -19.72 42.29
N SER A 80 0.19 -18.50 42.08
CA SER A 80 -0.40 -17.66 43.14
C SER A 80 -1.84 -18.04 43.52
N HIS A 81 -2.60 -18.67 42.61
CA HIS A 81 -3.99 -19.01 42.87
C HIS A 81 -4.22 -20.52 42.94
N HIS A 82 -3.86 -21.28 41.89
CA HIS A 82 -4.22 -22.70 41.84
C HIS A 82 -3.31 -23.58 42.72
N LEU A 83 -2.00 -23.36 42.69
CA LEU A 83 -1.06 -24.11 43.56
C LEU A 83 -1.20 -23.68 45.03
N ASP A 84 -1.50 -22.40 45.28
CA ASP A 84 -1.77 -21.90 46.64
C ASP A 84 -3.07 -22.49 47.23
N LYS A 85 -4.15 -22.58 46.43
CA LYS A 85 -5.38 -23.28 46.83
C LYS A 85 -5.12 -24.75 47.17
N PHE A 86 -4.29 -25.42 46.40
CA PHE A 86 -3.89 -26.81 46.69
C PHE A 86 -3.12 -26.90 48.02
N GLN A 87 -2.16 -25.99 48.27
CA GLN A 87 -1.44 -25.93 49.54
C GLN A 87 -2.37 -25.64 50.73
N CYS A 88 -3.33 -24.72 50.57
CA CYS A 88 -4.35 -24.46 51.57
C CYS A 88 -5.18 -25.72 51.89
N LYS A 89 -5.55 -26.52 50.87
CA LYS A 89 -6.25 -27.79 51.07
C LYS A 89 -5.38 -28.79 51.84
N VAL A 90 -4.08 -28.86 51.56
CA VAL A 90 -3.14 -29.70 52.33
C VAL A 90 -3.09 -29.28 53.81
N LEU A 91 -2.99 -27.98 54.08
CA LEU A 91 -3.02 -27.43 55.45
C LEU A 91 -4.36 -27.66 56.15
N GLU A 92 -5.46 -27.59 55.41
CA GLU A 92 -6.80 -27.87 55.94
C GLU A 92 -6.91 -29.33 56.39
N VAL A 93 -6.49 -30.28 55.55
CA VAL A 93 -6.46 -31.72 55.89
C VAL A 93 -5.53 -32.00 57.07
N GLU A 94 -4.35 -31.37 57.10
CA GLU A 94 -3.44 -31.46 58.26
C GLU A 94 -4.12 -30.95 59.53
N SER A 95 -4.78 -29.79 59.47
CA SER A 95 -5.49 -29.22 60.61
C SER A 95 -6.64 -30.10 61.09
N ARG A 96 -7.34 -30.78 60.18
CA ARG A 96 -8.43 -31.73 60.49
C ARG A 96 -7.89 -32.98 61.19
N ILE A 97 -6.73 -33.48 60.75
CA ILE A 97 -6.04 -34.61 61.39
C ILE A 97 -5.59 -34.22 62.81
N LEU A 98 -5.02 -33.02 62.99
CA LEU A 98 -4.57 -32.54 64.30
C LEU A 98 -5.71 -32.26 65.28
N LYS A 99 -6.87 -31.79 64.79
CA LYS A 99 -8.08 -31.52 65.60
C LYS A 99 -8.93 -32.76 65.90
N GLN A 100 -8.54 -33.95 65.42
CA GLN A 100 -9.29 -35.20 65.56
C GLN A 100 -10.74 -35.11 65.05
N ASP A 101 -10.93 -34.46 63.90
CA ASP A 101 -12.26 -34.32 63.32
C ASP A 101 -12.83 -35.69 62.88
N ALA A 102 -14.11 -35.92 63.17
CA ALA A 102 -14.79 -37.20 62.93
C ALA A 102 -14.90 -37.57 61.45
N SER A 103 -14.72 -36.60 60.56
CA SER A 103 -14.69 -36.77 59.10
C SER A 103 -13.41 -37.42 58.58
N ALA A 104 -12.27 -37.17 59.24
CA ALA A 104 -10.95 -37.61 58.79
C ALA A 104 -10.30 -38.65 59.73
N VAL A 105 -10.67 -38.64 61.01
CA VAL A 105 -10.12 -39.53 62.04
C VAL A 105 -11.18 -40.54 62.44
N GLY A 106 -10.93 -41.82 62.15
CA GLY A 106 -11.80 -42.92 62.53
C GLY A 106 -11.70 -43.27 64.02
N ALA A 107 -12.51 -44.24 64.46
CA ALA A 107 -12.41 -44.78 65.82
C ALA A 107 -10.95 -45.20 66.14
N TYR A 108 -10.51 -44.91 67.37
CA TYR A 108 -9.14 -45.18 67.85
C TYR A 108 -8.00 -44.28 67.29
N ASN A 109 -8.31 -43.06 66.84
CA ASN A 109 -7.31 -42.11 66.30
C ASN A 109 -6.59 -42.61 65.04
N ILE A 110 -7.25 -43.48 64.25
CA ILE A 110 -6.69 -44.05 63.02
C ILE A 110 -7.19 -43.24 61.83
N VAL A 111 -6.27 -42.71 61.03
CA VAL A 111 -6.59 -42.03 59.76
C VAL A 111 -6.47 -43.04 58.62
N PRO A 112 -7.58 -43.38 57.94
CA PRO A 112 -7.54 -44.29 56.81
C PRO A 112 -6.87 -43.63 55.59
N LEU A 113 -5.93 -44.32 54.96
CA LEU A 113 -5.26 -43.84 53.74
C LEU A 113 -6.27 -43.52 52.63
N ALA A 114 -7.31 -44.36 52.49
CA ALA A 114 -8.39 -44.15 51.52
C ALA A 114 -9.15 -42.83 51.74
N GLY A 115 -9.29 -42.37 52.99
CA GLY A 115 -9.93 -41.08 53.30
C GLY A 115 -9.08 -39.90 52.82
N ILE A 116 -7.77 -39.98 52.99
CA ILE A 116 -6.83 -38.97 52.49
C ILE A 116 -6.84 -38.95 50.95
N VAL A 117 -6.77 -40.11 50.30
CA VAL A 117 -6.83 -40.21 48.83
C VAL A 117 -8.15 -39.62 48.31
N GLY A 118 -9.27 -39.89 48.98
CA GLY A 118 -10.57 -39.34 48.62
C GLY A 118 -10.60 -37.81 48.63
N GLU A 119 -10.03 -37.17 49.65
CA GLU A 119 -9.95 -35.70 49.79
C GLU A 119 -9.10 -35.02 48.71
N PHE A 120 -8.12 -35.71 48.12
CA PHE A 120 -7.25 -35.17 47.08
C PHE A 120 -7.61 -35.66 45.67
N SER A 121 -8.61 -36.53 45.53
CA SER A 121 -9.01 -37.13 44.25
C SER A 121 -9.46 -36.09 43.22
N GLU A 122 -10.16 -35.05 43.65
CA GLU A 122 -10.63 -33.91 42.82
C GLU A 122 -9.47 -33.15 42.17
N TRP A 123 -8.31 -33.09 42.82
CA TRP A 123 -7.16 -32.32 42.37
C TRP A 123 -6.29 -33.03 41.33
N THR A 124 -6.43 -34.35 41.19
CA THR A 124 -5.59 -35.15 40.28
C THR A 124 -5.69 -34.68 38.83
N LYS A 125 -6.91 -34.63 38.29
CA LYS A 125 -7.17 -34.17 36.91
C LYS A 125 -6.82 -32.71 36.69
N LEU A 126 -7.12 -31.85 37.68
CA LEU A 126 -6.79 -30.43 37.60
C LEU A 126 -5.27 -30.21 37.56
N MET A 127 -4.49 -30.96 38.35
CA MET A 127 -3.03 -30.86 38.36
C MET A 127 -2.40 -31.42 37.08
N GLU A 128 -2.93 -32.51 36.52
CA GLU A 128 -2.54 -33.04 35.21
C GLU A 128 -2.80 -32.02 34.08
N TRP A 129 -3.97 -31.36 34.12
CA TRP A 129 -4.31 -30.32 33.16
C TRP A 129 -3.39 -29.08 33.31
N LEU A 130 -3.12 -28.62 34.53
CA LEU A 130 -2.17 -27.52 34.78
C LEU A 130 -0.77 -27.85 34.29
N TRP A 131 -0.33 -29.09 34.46
CA TRP A 131 0.94 -29.57 33.92
C TRP A 131 0.97 -29.51 32.39
N HIS A 132 -0.09 -30.01 31.74
CA HIS A 132 -0.21 -29.95 30.28
C HIS A 132 -0.22 -28.51 29.75
N ILE A 133 -0.93 -27.58 30.41
CA ILE A 133 -0.90 -26.15 30.06
C ILE A 133 0.50 -25.56 30.27
N SER A 134 1.21 -25.95 31.33
CA SER A 134 2.57 -25.47 31.59
C SER A 134 3.57 -25.92 30.52
N ILE A 135 3.49 -27.19 30.07
CA ILE A 135 4.30 -27.71 28.95
C ILE A 135 3.94 -27.00 27.65
N PHE A 136 2.65 -26.76 27.40
CA PHE A 136 2.23 -26.01 26.22
C PHE A 136 2.84 -24.60 26.18
N ILE A 137 3.00 -23.95 27.34
CA ILE A 137 3.61 -22.63 27.41
C ILE A 137 5.09 -22.66 27.04
N SER A 138 5.83 -23.67 27.51
CA SER A 138 7.26 -23.85 27.20
C SER A 138 7.60 -25.34 27.15
N ASP A 139 7.76 -25.86 25.95
CA ASP A 139 8.14 -27.25 25.77
C ASP A 139 9.61 -27.44 26.17
N TRP A 140 9.85 -28.21 27.24
CA TRP A 140 11.19 -28.45 27.80
C TRP A 140 11.55 -29.95 27.84
N GLU A 141 10.68 -30.87 27.46
CA GLU A 141 11.08 -32.28 27.37
C GLU A 141 11.65 -32.60 25.99
N GLY A 142 12.98 -32.47 25.90
CA GLY A 142 13.88 -32.94 24.85
C GLY A 142 13.29 -33.67 23.64
N SER A 143 13.23 -32.96 22.50
CA SER A 143 13.69 -33.56 21.23
C SER A 143 15.22 -33.59 21.25
N GLY A 144 15.74 -34.47 22.11
CA GLY A 144 17.14 -34.80 22.21
C GLY A 144 17.31 -36.29 22.02
N ILE A 145 16.92 -36.81 20.84
CA ILE A 145 17.54 -37.88 20.05
C ILE A 145 16.90 -37.78 18.65
N THR A 146 17.31 -36.80 17.86
CA THR A 146 17.50 -36.98 16.42
C THR A 146 18.78 -36.23 16.09
N ASP A 147 19.88 -36.97 16.02
CA ASP A 147 21.09 -36.49 15.38
C ASP A 147 20.74 -36.01 13.97
N GLY A 148 21.06 -34.75 13.67
CA GLY A 148 21.04 -34.22 12.31
C GLY A 148 20.26 -32.92 12.13
N ILE A 149 21.01 -31.81 12.10
CA ILE A 149 20.75 -30.63 11.27
C ILE A 149 19.39 -29.93 11.51
N ASP A 150 19.31 -29.17 12.62
CA ASP A 150 18.75 -27.81 12.69
C ASP A 150 18.57 -27.42 14.16
N LYS A 151 19.37 -26.46 14.64
CA LYS A 151 19.08 -25.75 15.89
C LYS A 151 17.82 -24.91 15.68
N ARG A 152 16.63 -25.51 15.77
CA ARG A 152 15.39 -24.76 15.88
C ARG A 152 15.30 -24.23 17.31
N ASP A 153 15.16 -22.92 17.44
CA ASP A 153 14.86 -22.28 18.72
C ASP A 153 13.70 -23.02 19.42
N PRO A 154 13.75 -23.18 20.77
CA PRO A 154 12.68 -23.86 21.49
C PRO A 154 11.34 -23.23 21.11
N LYS A 155 10.38 -24.05 20.68
CA LYS A 155 9.06 -23.59 20.25
C LYS A 155 8.31 -23.01 21.46
N THR A 156 8.55 -21.73 21.72
CA THR A 156 7.86 -20.96 22.76
C THR A 156 6.50 -20.57 22.21
N SER A 157 5.44 -20.83 22.99
CA SER A 157 4.09 -20.47 22.59
C SER A 157 3.89 -18.95 22.65
N SER A 158 3.13 -18.42 21.70
CA SER A 158 2.70 -17.03 21.75
C SER A 158 1.56 -16.85 22.78
N GLY A 159 1.47 -15.68 23.40
CA GLY A 159 0.35 -15.34 24.29
C GLY A 159 -1.01 -15.45 23.60
N ALA A 160 -1.10 -15.17 22.30
CA ALA A 160 -2.33 -15.35 21.53
C ALA A 160 -2.72 -16.82 21.36
N GLU A 161 -1.74 -17.70 21.13
CA GLU A 161 -1.97 -19.15 21.07
C GLU A 161 -2.44 -19.69 22.42
N LEU A 162 -1.87 -19.21 23.52
CA LEU A 162 -2.30 -19.56 24.88
C LEU A 162 -3.75 -19.11 25.16
N ILE A 163 -4.12 -17.88 24.81
CA ILE A 163 -5.51 -17.40 24.98
C ILE A 163 -6.48 -18.26 24.16
N ASN A 164 -6.12 -18.58 22.93
CA ASN A 164 -6.93 -19.46 22.07
C ASN A 164 -7.09 -20.85 22.67
N LYS A 165 -6.00 -21.42 23.22
CA LYS A 165 -6.00 -22.72 23.89
C LYS A 165 -6.88 -22.70 25.14
N LEU A 166 -6.74 -21.71 26.01
CA LEU A 166 -7.56 -21.58 27.23
C LEU A 166 -9.05 -21.44 26.90
N ARG A 167 -9.41 -20.69 25.84
CA ARG A 167 -10.81 -20.61 25.37
C ARG A 167 -11.35 -21.95 24.86
N THR A 168 -10.52 -22.75 24.19
CA THR A 168 -10.93 -24.11 23.77
C THR A 168 -11.06 -25.07 24.95
N GLU A 169 -10.19 -24.97 25.95
CA GLU A 169 -10.21 -25.81 27.16
C GLU A 169 -11.33 -25.41 28.14
N ALA A 170 -11.81 -24.16 28.07
CA ALA A 170 -13.02 -23.75 28.80
C ALA A 170 -14.29 -24.44 28.27
N GLN A 171 -14.29 -24.98 27.05
CA GLN A 171 -15.40 -25.76 26.48
C GLN A 171 -15.25 -27.25 26.84
N THR A 172 -15.11 -27.56 28.12
CA THR A 172 -15.00 -28.93 28.64
C THR A 172 -16.23 -29.30 29.46
N GLY A 173 -16.49 -30.61 29.62
CA GLY A 173 -17.59 -31.10 30.46
C GLY A 173 -17.23 -31.24 31.95
N TYR A 174 -16.03 -30.80 32.36
CA TYR A 174 -15.52 -30.90 33.72
C TYR A 174 -15.53 -29.52 34.39
N PRO A 175 -16.31 -29.30 35.47
CA PRO A 175 -16.49 -27.98 36.06
C PRO A 175 -15.19 -27.40 36.66
N ASP A 176 -14.33 -28.24 37.25
CA ASP A 176 -13.08 -27.79 37.87
C ASP A 176 -12.07 -27.26 36.84
N ILE A 177 -12.03 -27.90 35.67
CA ILE A 177 -11.17 -27.50 34.55
C ILE A 177 -11.76 -26.27 33.86
N GLU A 178 -13.08 -26.20 33.70
CA GLU A 178 -13.77 -25.03 33.17
C GLU A 178 -13.51 -23.79 34.04
N GLU A 179 -13.68 -23.88 35.36
CA GLU A 179 -13.43 -22.75 36.28
C GLU A 179 -11.96 -22.31 36.21
N ALA A 180 -11.02 -23.26 36.20
CA ALA A 180 -9.60 -22.95 36.09
C ALA A 180 -9.24 -22.33 34.73
N ALA A 181 -9.79 -22.83 33.62
CA ALA A 181 -9.59 -22.30 32.28
C ALA A 181 -10.19 -20.90 32.12
N LEU A 182 -11.37 -20.64 32.68
CA LEU A 182 -11.99 -19.32 32.68
C LEU A 182 -11.19 -18.31 33.51
N HIS A 183 -10.70 -18.71 34.69
CA HIS A 183 -9.88 -17.85 35.53
C HIS A 183 -8.54 -17.51 34.87
N LEU A 184 -7.80 -18.51 34.38
CA LEU A 184 -6.54 -18.30 33.67
C LEU A 184 -6.75 -17.52 32.36
N GLY A 185 -7.85 -17.78 31.64
CA GLY A 185 -8.27 -17.05 30.46
C GLY A 185 -8.53 -15.57 30.75
N ALA A 186 -9.19 -15.26 31.87
CA ALA A 186 -9.43 -13.88 32.29
C ALA A 186 -8.12 -13.14 32.61
N VAL A 187 -7.16 -13.80 33.27
CA VAL A 187 -5.82 -13.22 33.51
C VAL A 187 -5.08 -12.98 32.19
N ALA A 188 -5.12 -13.93 31.26
CA ALA A 188 -4.48 -13.80 29.96
C ALA A 188 -5.08 -12.63 29.15
N GLU A 189 -6.41 -12.56 29.09
CA GLU A 189 -7.14 -11.53 28.34
C GLU A 189 -6.98 -10.13 28.94
N THR A 190 -6.97 -10.00 30.27
CA THR A 190 -6.71 -8.71 30.93
C THR A 190 -5.28 -8.24 30.71
N SER A 191 -4.29 -9.15 30.70
CA SER A 191 -2.91 -8.82 30.36
C SER A 191 -2.75 -8.37 28.90
N TRP A 192 -3.44 -9.04 27.97
CA TRP A 192 -3.51 -8.64 26.57
C TRP A 192 -4.19 -7.27 26.38
N MET A 193 -5.31 -7.02 27.06
CA MET A 193 -5.98 -5.71 27.05
C MET A 193 -5.10 -4.60 27.60
N ARG A 194 -4.26 -4.89 28.61
CA ARG A 194 -3.29 -3.92 29.12
C ARG A 194 -2.24 -3.57 28.07
N GLN A 195 -1.71 -4.55 27.34
CA GLN A 195 -0.80 -4.29 26.22
C GLN A 195 -1.49 -3.48 25.11
N LEU A 196 -2.71 -3.85 24.73
CA LEU A 196 -3.51 -3.15 23.72
C LEU A 196 -3.84 -1.70 24.14
N SER A 197 -4.13 -1.46 25.42
CA SER A 197 -4.45 -0.12 25.93
C SER A 197 -3.28 0.86 25.79
N SER A 198 -2.03 0.39 25.93
CA SER A 198 -0.84 1.21 25.67
C SER A 198 -0.79 1.71 24.23
N TRP A 199 -1.19 0.86 23.29
CA TRP A 199 -1.24 1.18 21.87
C TRP A 199 -2.44 2.09 21.52
N LEU A 200 -3.65 1.72 21.96
CA LEU A 200 -4.88 2.45 21.62
C LEU A 200 -5.02 3.81 22.30
N LEU A 201 -4.43 4.01 23.49
CA LEU A 201 -4.55 5.26 24.24
C LEU A 201 -3.35 6.20 24.01
N TYR A 202 -2.15 5.65 23.81
CA TYR A 202 -0.92 6.45 23.77
C TYR A 202 -0.11 6.28 22.48
N GLY A 203 -0.52 5.40 21.57
CA GLY A 203 0.23 5.08 20.35
C GLY A 203 1.63 4.51 20.66
N ARG A 204 1.80 3.77 21.77
CA ARG A 204 3.10 3.20 22.18
C ARG A 204 3.06 1.69 22.09
N LEU A 205 4.05 1.12 21.41
CA LEU A 205 4.30 -0.30 21.48
C LEU A 205 4.64 -0.70 22.93
N PRO A 206 4.14 -1.84 23.43
CA PRO A 206 4.45 -2.32 24.77
C PRO A 206 5.96 -2.51 24.94
N THR A 207 6.55 -1.90 25.98
CA THR A 207 8.00 -2.04 26.28
C THR A 207 8.39 -3.46 26.69
N MET A 208 7.44 -4.21 27.25
CA MET A 208 7.61 -5.60 27.64
C MET A 208 6.72 -6.50 26.78
N GLY A 209 7.30 -7.53 26.16
CA GLY A 209 6.60 -8.46 25.28
C GLY A 209 6.25 -7.89 23.91
N ALA A 210 7.04 -6.94 23.39
CA ALA A 210 6.88 -6.40 22.04
C ALA A 210 6.92 -7.50 20.96
N SER A 211 7.70 -8.56 21.17
CA SER A 211 7.79 -9.72 20.27
C SER A 211 6.53 -10.59 20.22
N ASP A 212 5.65 -10.48 21.21
CA ASP A 212 4.39 -11.24 21.30
C ASP A 212 3.16 -10.39 20.95
N PHE A 213 3.36 -9.10 20.66
CA PHE A 213 2.28 -8.21 20.25
C PHE A 213 2.03 -8.34 18.74
N PHE A 214 0.76 -8.32 18.33
CA PHE A 214 0.38 -8.50 16.93
C PHE A 214 0.75 -7.32 16.02
N ILE A 215 1.28 -6.22 16.56
CA ILE A 215 1.76 -5.07 15.79
C ILE A 215 3.27 -4.97 15.97
N SER A 216 4.01 -4.98 14.86
CA SER A 216 5.45 -4.73 14.81
C SER A 216 5.74 -3.45 14.04
N ALA A 217 6.77 -2.72 14.46
CA ALA A 217 7.37 -1.68 13.62
C ALA A 217 8.18 -2.35 12.49
N ASP A 218 8.19 -1.76 11.30
CA ASP A 218 9.09 -2.18 10.22
C ASP A 218 10.49 -1.59 10.44
N ASP A 219 11.53 -2.34 10.09
CA ASP A 219 12.92 -1.95 10.39
C ASP A 219 13.46 -0.84 9.47
N GLU A 220 12.78 -0.55 8.34
CA GLU A 220 13.23 0.43 7.34
C GLU A 220 12.64 1.83 7.52
N ASP A 221 11.41 1.94 8.03
CA ASP A 221 10.72 3.21 8.29
C ASP A 221 10.12 3.17 9.71
N ASP A 222 10.71 3.89 10.68
CA ASP A 222 10.30 3.96 12.11
C ASP A 222 8.82 4.32 12.36
N LEU A 223 8.11 4.80 11.33
CA LEU A 223 6.71 5.22 11.36
C LEU A 223 5.76 4.20 10.71
N SER A 224 6.29 3.13 10.12
CA SER A 224 5.51 2.08 9.47
C SER A 224 5.28 0.91 10.43
N PHE A 225 4.02 0.51 10.57
CA PHE A 225 3.62 -0.60 11.45
C PHE A 225 2.84 -1.64 10.65
N VAL A 226 3.09 -2.92 10.94
CA VAL A 226 2.52 -4.07 10.24
C VAL A 226 1.79 -4.98 11.24
N ILE A 227 0.68 -5.57 10.79
CA ILE A 227 -0.07 -6.56 11.57
C ILE A 227 0.51 -7.95 11.30
N ASN A 228 0.85 -8.67 12.36
CA ASN A 228 1.17 -10.08 12.31
C ASN A 228 -0.05 -10.93 12.71
N HIS A 229 -0.70 -11.54 11.73
CA HIS A 229 -1.90 -12.38 11.94
C HIS A 229 -1.65 -13.64 12.75
N THR A 230 -0.41 -14.11 12.87
CA THR A 230 -0.12 -15.32 13.67
C THR A 230 -0.21 -15.05 15.17
N LEU A 231 0.04 -13.80 15.59
CA LEU A 231 0.01 -13.35 16.98
C LEU A 231 -1.35 -12.76 17.37
N LEU A 232 -2.38 -12.92 16.52
CA LEU A 232 -3.69 -12.34 16.71
C LEU A 232 -4.64 -13.35 17.39
N PRO A 233 -5.25 -13.02 18.55
CA PRO A 233 -6.24 -13.89 19.17
C PRO A 233 -7.48 -14.07 18.29
N LYS A 234 -8.05 -15.28 18.22
CA LYS A 234 -9.16 -15.63 17.31
C LYS A 234 -10.45 -14.83 17.56
N PHE A 235 -10.60 -14.22 18.73
CA PHE A 235 -11.77 -13.39 19.04
C PHE A 235 -11.70 -11.99 18.42
N VAL A 236 -10.54 -11.57 17.92
CA VAL A 236 -10.37 -10.30 17.21
C VAL A 236 -10.57 -10.54 15.72
N THR A 237 -11.45 -9.78 15.08
CA THR A 237 -11.62 -9.86 13.61
C THR A 237 -10.53 -9.07 12.91
N ARG A 238 -10.20 -9.45 11.67
CA ARG A 238 -9.18 -8.73 10.86
C ARG A 238 -9.50 -7.24 10.71
N GLN A 239 -10.78 -6.89 10.50
CA GLN A 239 -11.25 -5.51 10.40
C GLN A 239 -11.08 -4.72 11.70
N THR A 240 -11.25 -5.37 12.86
CA THR A 240 -10.97 -4.71 14.14
C THR A 240 -9.47 -4.49 14.32
N ALA A 241 -8.65 -5.43 13.88
CA ALA A 241 -7.19 -5.32 13.94
C ALA A 241 -6.64 -4.17 13.08
N THR A 242 -7.18 -3.97 11.86
CA THR A 242 -6.82 -2.82 11.02
C THR A 242 -7.23 -1.50 11.66
N SER A 243 -8.43 -1.45 12.26
CA SER A 243 -8.88 -0.27 13.02
C SER A 243 -7.99 0.02 14.23
N MET A 244 -7.55 -1.01 14.97
CA MET A 244 -6.60 -0.86 16.09
C MET A 244 -5.24 -0.36 15.61
N LEU A 245 -4.74 -0.85 14.48
CA LEU A 245 -3.51 -0.39 13.86
C LEU A 245 -3.63 1.10 13.48
N PHE A 246 -4.71 1.49 12.82
CA PHE A 246 -4.95 2.87 12.39
C PHE A 246 -4.99 3.83 13.58
N VAL A 247 -5.74 3.50 14.63
CA VAL A 247 -5.85 4.34 15.84
C VAL A 247 -4.47 4.57 16.47
N GLY A 248 -3.69 3.51 16.69
CA GLY A 248 -2.39 3.67 17.32
C GLY A 248 -1.33 4.27 16.40
N LYS A 249 -1.37 4.02 15.07
CA LYS A 249 -0.53 4.71 14.07
C LYS A 249 -0.77 6.21 14.12
N SER A 250 -2.04 6.61 14.08
CA SER A 250 -2.47 8.01 14.15
C SER A 250 -1.91 8.67 15.42
N LEU A 251 -2.13 8.06 16.59
CA LEU A 251 -1.62 8.57 17.88
C LEU A 251 -0.09 8.63 17.93
N ASN A 252 0.60 7.65 17.35
CA ASN A 252 2.06 7.66 17.30
C ASN A 252 2.61 8.79 16.41
N GLN A 253 1.99 9.03 15.26
CA GLN A 253 2.35 10.13 14.34
C GLN A 253 2.03 11.51 14.94
N ILE A 254 0.88 11.65 15.61
CA ILE A 254 0.54 12.88 16.36
C ILE A 254 1.62 13.19 17.39
N ARG A 255 2.07 12.16 18.11
CA ARG A 255 3.11 12.30 19.13
C ARG A 255 4.46 12.67 18.53
N SER A 256 4.87 12.05 17.42
CA SER A 256 6.14 12.40 16.76
C SER A 256 6.12 13.83 16.23
N LEU A 257 4.98 14.27 15.68
CA LEU A 257 4.74 15.66 15.26
C LEU A 257 4.81 16.64 16.43
N SER A 258 4.10 16.37 17.53
CA SER A 258 4.12 17.22 18.74
C SER A 258 5.52 17.28 19.36
N SER A 259 6.29 16.19 19.32
CA SER A 259 7.66 16.16 19.79
C SER A 259 8.60 17.00 18.91
N SER A 260 8.37 17.04 17.59
CA SER A 260 9.14 17.84 16.64
C SER A 260 8.76 19.34 16.70
N ALA A 261 7.47 19.64 16.97
CA ALA A 261 6.92 20.99 17.05
C ALA A 261 7.15 21.72 18.39
N LYS A 262 7.89 21.14 19.35
CA LYS A 262 8.22 21.80 20.64
C LYS A 262 9.06 23.08 20.52
N THR A 263 9.45 23.48 19.31
CA THR A 263 10.22 24.70 19.04
C THR A 263 9.38 25.87 18.54
N LEU A 264 8.10 25.71 18.19
CA LEU A 264 7.26 26.84 17.74
C LEU A 264 5.80 26.68 18.22
N GLU A 265 5.40 27.64 19.05
CA GLU A 265 4.07 27.94 19.60
C GLU A 265 2.86 27.22 18.97
N SER A 266 2.21 26.30 19.73
CA SER A 266 0.77 26.01 19.61
C SER A 266 0.25 25.16 20.78
N SER A 267 -0.11 25.82 21.87
CA SER A 267 -0.67 25.21 23.08
C SER A 267 -2.12 24.69 22.92
N SER A 268 -2.70 24.61 21.72
CA SER A 268 -4.11 24.20 21.50
C SER A 268 -4.29 22.71 21.23
N SER A 269 -3.31 22.02 20.64
CA SER A 269 -3.42 20.59 20.28
C SER A 269 -3.31 19.66 21.50
N MET A 270 -2.45 20.00 22.47
CA MET A 270 -2.26 19.21 23.70
C MET A 270 -3.52 19.13 24.58
N PHE A 271 -4.42 20.12 24.53
CA PHE A 271 -5.65 20.11 25.32
C PHE A 271 -6.69 19.12 24.78
N SER A 272 -6.71 18.81 23.48
CA SER A 272 -7.70 17.87 22.93
C SER A 272 -7.37 16.42 23.29
N GLU A 273 -6.10 16.02 23.18
CA GLU A 273 -5.63 14.65 23.48
C GLU A 273 -5.90 14.24 24.95
N LEU A 274 -5.57 15.12 25.90
CA LEU A 274 -5.75 14.85 27.34
C LEU A 274 -7.23 14.81 27.76
N ASN A 275 -8.11 15.53 27.06
CA ASN A 275 -9.56 15.54 27.34
C ASN A 275 -10.30 14.33 26.76
N LEU A 276 -9.74 13.68 25.72
CA LEU A 276 -10.32 12.48 25.11
C LEU A 276 -9.91 11.20 25.83
N LEU A 277 -8.75 11.19 26.49
CA LEU A 277 -8.23 10.04 27.22
C LEU A 277 -9.23 9.46 28.25
N PRO A 278 -9.91 10.26 29.11
CA PRO A 278 -10.89 9.72 30.05
C PRO A 278 -12.08 9.04 29.35
N LYS A 279 -12.52 9.55 28.20
CA LYS A 279 -13.59 8.94 27.40
C LYS A 279 -13.13 7.61 26.80
N HIS A 280 -11.94 7.56 26.22
CA HIS A 280 -11.40 6.33 25.63
C HIS A 280 -11.11 5.26 26.69
N VAL A 281 -10.61 5.65 27.86
CA VAL A 281 -10.47 4.75 29.01
C VAL A 281 -11.83 4.22 29.46
N SER A 282 -12.87 5.05 29.48
CA SER A 282 -14.22 4.59 29.82
C SER A 282 -14.74 3.51 28.85
N TYR A 283 -14.53 3.68 27.54
CA TYR A 283 -14.90 2.68 26.53
C TYR A 283 -14.13 1.36 26.69
N LEU A 284 -12.83 1.42 26.98
CA LEU A 284 -12.02 0.21 27.20
C LEU A 284 -12.34 -0.47 28.53
N SER A 285 -12.66 0.29 29.58
CA SER A 285 -13.01 -0.25 30.90
C SER A 285 -14.33 -1.04 30.90
N GLY A 286 -15.23 -0.75 29.96
CA GLY A 286 -16.46 -1.53 29.75
C GLY A 286 -16.23 -2.93 29.17
N VAL A 287 -15.02 -3.24 28.70
CA VAL A 287 -14.65 -4.55 28.16
C VAL A 287 -14.08 -5.42 29.28
N ILE A 288 -14.96 -6.20 29.91
CA ILE A 288 -14.61 -7.13 31.00
C ILE A 288 -14.34 -8.53 30.41
N ALA A 289 -13.37 -9.26 30.98
CA ALA A 289 -13.10 -10.65 30.61
C ALA A 289 -14.19 -11.60 31.14
N PRO A 290 -14.62 -12.62 30.37
CA PRO A 290 -14.15 -12.99 29.05
C PRO A 290 -14.59 -12.00 27.94
N ILE A 291 -13.65 -11.60 27.10
CA ILE A 291 -13.83 -10.55 26.09
C ILE A 291 -14.74 -11.07 24.97
N SER A 292 -15.88 -10.38 24.80
CA SER A 292 -16.73 -10.55 23.62
C SER A 292 -16.20 -9.75 22.44
N SER A 293 -16.14 -10.38 21.26
CA SER A 293 -15.68 -9.77 20.02
C SER A 293 -16.46 -8.49 19.67
N ALA A 294 -17.79 -8.51 19.85
CA ALA A 294 -18.66 -7.39 19.52
C ALA A 294 -18.48 -6.18 20.46
N LYS A 295 -18.25 -6.41 21.76
CA LYS A 295 -17.99 -5.32 22.71
C LYS A 295 -16.64 -4.66 22.44
N LEU A 296 -15.63 -5.45 22.09
CA LEU A 296 -14.31 -4.95 21.73
C LEU A 296 -14.35 -4.15 20.43
N SER A 297 -15.00 -4.67 19.38
CA SER A 297 -15.12 -3.96 18.10
C SER A 297 -15.90 -2.65 18.24
N GLY A 298 -17.01 -2.66 19.01
CA GLY A 298 -17.76 -1.45 19.31
C GLY A 298 -16.95 -0.40 20.08
N ALA A 299 -16.18 -0.82 21.08
CA ALA A 299 -15.29 0.08 21.82
C ALA A 299 -14.21 0.69 20.90
N VAL A 300 -13.54 -0.13 20.08
CA VAL A 300 -12.53 0.35 19.13
C VAL A 300 -13.12 1.28 18.07
N ALA A 301 -14.30 0.98 17.54
CA ALA A 301 -15.00 1.85 16.59
C ALA A 301 -15.37 3.20 17.21
N SER A 302 -15.85 3.21 18.46
CA SER A 302 -16.15 4.46 19.18
C SER A 302 -14.89 5.31 19.46
N ILE A 303 -13.77 4.66 19.78
CA ILE A 303 -12.46 5.34 19.96
C ILE A 303 -12.02 5.94 18.63
N ARG A 304 -12.12 5.18 17.53
CA ARG A 304 -11.77 5.63 16.18
C ARG A 304 -12.60 6.85 15.77
N LEU A 305 -13.93 6.78 15.90
CA LEU A 305 -14.82 7.89 15.55
C LEU A 305 -14.56 9.13 16.42
N SER A 306 -14.31 8.93 17.72
CA SER A 306 -13.95 10.03 18.61
C SER A 306 -12.61 10.66 18.22
N LEU A 307 -11.61 9.86 17.87
CA LEU A 307 -10.30 10.32 17.44
C LEU A 307 -10.37 11.07 16.11
N SER A 308 -11.11 10.52 15.13
CA SER A 308 -11.25 11.13 13.81
C SER A 308 -11.93 12.48 13.90
N GLN A 309 -13.04 12.57 14.64
CA GLN A 309 -13.81 13.82 14.81
C GLN A 309 -13.06 14.91 15.58
N ASN A 310 -12.27 14.57 16.60
CA ASN A 310 -11.73 15.59 17.51
C ASN A 310 -10.25 15.89 17.30
N LEU A 311 -9.43 14.94 16.85
CA LEU A 311 -7.98 15.10 16.77
C LEU A 311 -7.52 15.19 15.32
N LEU A 312 -7.97 14.25 14.48
CA LEU A 312 -7.55 14.20 13.09
C LEU A 312 -8.12 15.35 12.25
N GLN A 313 -9.33 15.83 12.55
CA GLN A 313 -9.90 17.02 11.89
C GLN A 313 -9.03 18.26 12.06
N HIS A 314 -8.44 18.47 13.24
CA HIS A 314 -7.57 19.63 13.48
C HIS A 314 -6.19 19.48 12.84
N LEU A 315 -5.69 18.25 12.71
CA LEU A 315 -4.38 17.98 12.10
C LEU A 315 -4.41 17.97 10.58
N LEU A 316 -5.51 17.51 9.99
CA LEU A 316 -5.74 17.48 8.55
C LEU A 316 -6.99 18.30 8.22
N PRO A 317 -6.88 19.64 8.19
CA PRO A 317 -7.96 20.49 7.71
C PRO A 317 -8.34 20.10 6.29
N LYS A 318 -9.64 20.08 6.02
CA LYS A 318 -10.20 19.75 4.70
C LYS A 318 -9.62 20.63 3.59
N GLU A 319 -9.38 21.91 3.88
CA GLU A 319 -8.80 22.87 2.93
C GLU A 319 -7.43 22.41 2.42
N LYS A 320 -6.54 21.96 3.34
CA LYS A 320 -5.23 21.43 2.97
C LYS A 320 -5.31 20.14 2.14
N ILE A 321 -6.28 19.26 2.45
CA ILE A 321 -6.51 18.05 1.66
C ILE A 321 -6.90 18.41 0.23
N ILE A 322 -7.82 19.36 0.06
CA ILE A 322 -8.26 19.83 -1.25
C ILE A 322 -7.09 20.48 -2.00
N GLU A 323 -6.32 21.34 -1.34
CA GLU A 323 -5.13 21.99 -1.90
C GLU A 323 -4.13 20.96 -2.45
N ILE A 324 -3.77 19.94 -1.67
CA ILE A 324 -2.83 18.90 -2.12
C ILE A 324 -3.40 18.03 -3.23
N LEU A 325 -4.69 17.66 -3.15
CA LEU A 325 -5.36 16.95 -4.24
C LEU A 325 -5.37 17.79 -5.52
N THR A 326 -5.54 19.12 -5.42
CA THR A 326 -5.46 20.01 -6.58
C THR A 326 -4.04 20.10 -7.15
N VAL A 327 -3.00 20.12 -6.32
CA VAL A 327 -1.59 20.04 -6.75
C VAL A 327 -1.34 18.72 -7.48
N LEU A 328 -1.79 17.59 -6.93
CA LEU A 328 -1.67 16.28 -7.58
C LEU A 328 -2.38 16.25 -8.94
N HIS A 329 -3.59 16.79 -9.03
CA HIS A 329 -4.30 16.87 -10.29
C HIS A 329 -3.60 17.80 -11.31
N GLN A 330 -3.17 18.98 -10.87
CA GLN A 330 -2.58 19.98 -11.75
C GLN A 330 -1.23 19.53 -12.33
N PHE A 331 -0.37 18.89 -11.52
CA PHE A 331 1.00 18.55 -11.91
C PHE A 331 1.22 17.07 -12.22
N PHE A 332 0.66 16.14 -11.45
CA PHE A 332 0.85 14.69 -11.71
C PHE A 332 -0.14 14.15 -12.75
N LEU A 333 -1.38 14.63 -12.74
CA LEU A 333 -2.38 14.24 -13.75
C LEU A 333 -2.43 15.19 -14.96
N LEU A 334 -1.46 16.11 -15.07
CA LEU A 334 -1.31 17.10 -16.15
C LEU A 334 -2.56 17.98 -16.37
N GLY A 335 -3.31 18.29 -15.31
CA GLY A 335 -4.44 19.22 -15.40
C GLY A 335 -4.04 20.61 -15.88
N ARG A 336 -2.78 21.03 -15.63
CA ARG A 336 -2.17 22.21 -16.24
C ARG A 336 -1.39 21.83 -17.49
N GLY A 337 -2.01 21.99 -18.66
CA GLY A 337 -1.36 21.70 -19.94
C GLY A 337 -0.10 22.54 -20.21
N GLU A 338 -0.02 23.75 -19.65
CA GLU A 338 1.15 24.64 -19.74
C GLU A 338 2.41 24.02 -19.11
N PHE A 339 2.26 23.36 -17.95
CA PHE A 339 3.35 22.73 -17.23
C PHE A 339 3.97 21.62 -18.06
N ALA A 340 3.13 20.75 -18.65
CA ALA A 340 3.60 19.67 -19.52
C ALA A 340 4.41 20.22 -20.71
N VAL A 341 3.91 21.26 -21.38
CA VAL A 341 4.55 21.85 -22.56
C VAL A 341 5.90 22.48 -22.20
N VAL A 342 5.96 23.26 -21.12
CA VAL A 342 7.19 23.92 -20.68
C VAL A 342 8.22 22.89 -20.21
N LEU A 343 7.81 21.87 -19.45
CA LEU A 343 8.71 20.82 -18.98
C LEU A 343 9.29 20.01 -20.13
N ILE A 344 8.47 19.64 -21.12
CA ILE A 344 8.92 18.92 -22.32
C ILE A 344 9.90 19.78 -23.13
N ALA A 345 9.58 21.07 -23.34
CA ALA A 345 10.46 21.99 -24.09
C ALA A 345 11.84 22.15 -23.42
N GLU A 346 11.88 22.38 -22.11
CA GLU A 346 13.16 22.49 -21.37
C GLU A 346 13.92 21.15 -21.36
N ALA A 347 13.23 20.01 -21.27
CA ALA A 347 13.87 18.70 -21.35
C ALA A 347 14.48 18.45 -22.74
N ASP A 348 13.76 18.76 -23.81
CA ASP A 348 14.23 18.60 -25.19
C ASP A 348 15.40 19.54 -25.48
N ASP A 349 15.35 20.81 -25.05
CA ASP A 349 16.46 21.77 -25.21
C ASP A 349 17.73 21.27 -24.51
N LYS A 350 17.60 20.65 -23.33
CA LYS A 350 18.72 20.05 -22.62
C LYS A 350 19.29 18.86 -23.37
N MET A 351 18.43 18.00 -23.92
CA MET A 351 18.87 16.88 -24.74
C MET A 351 19.57 17.36 -26.02
N GLN A 352 18.99 18.33 -26.74
CA GLN A 352 19.58 18.87 -27.97
C GLN A 352 20.89 19.62 -27.72
N SER A 353 20.99 20.41 -26.64
CA SER A 353 22.22 21.14 -26.30
C SER A 353 23.42 20.21 -26.09
N ARG A 354 23.18 19.00 -25.56
CA ARG A 354 24.22 17.98 -25.41
C ARG A 354 24.57 17.29 -26.72
N HIS A 355 23.60 17.03 -27.60
CA HIS A 355 23.86 16.46 -28.93
C HIS A 355 24.59 17.44 -29.88
N LYS A 356 24.39 18.76 -29.69
CA LYS A 356 25.07 19.82 -30.45
C LYS A 356 26.46 20.18 -29.92
N ALA A 357 26.81 19.79 -28.69
CA ALA A 357 28.14 20.02 -28.16
C ALA A 357 29.16 19.15 -28.92
N PRO A 358 30.21 19.74 -29.55
CA PRO A 358 31.18 18.96 -30.29
C PRO A 358 31.89 18.01 -29.34
N VAL A 359 31.88 16.73 -29.68
CA VAL A 359 32.62 15.67 -29.00
C VAL A 359 34.12 15.95 -29.16
N GLN A 360 34.66 16.84 -28.32
CA GLN A 360 36.09 16.81 -27.99
C GLN A 360 36.33 15.69 -26.97
N SER A 361 35.99 14.44 -27.33
CA SER A 361 36.45 13.29 -26.57
C SER A 361 37.79 12.85 -27.13
N LYS A 362 38.84 12.94 -26.31
CA LYS A 362 40.06 12.17 -26.52
C LYS A 362 39.69 10.69 -26.75
N PRO A 363 40.34 9.96 -27.67
CA PRO A 363 40.03 8.57 -27.94
C PRO A 363 40.41 7.75 -26.70
N GLY A 364 39.42 7.24 -25.96
CA GLY A 364 39.66 6.40 -24.80
C GLY A 364 38.63 6.50 -23.66
N GLN A 365 37.76 7.51 -23.63
CA GLN A 365 36.63 7.55 -22.68
C GLN A 365 35.33 7.15 -23.37
N GLY A 366 34.93 5.89 -23.21
CA GLY A 366 33.63 5.40 -23.65
C GLY A 366 32.49 6.13 -22.93
N ILE A 367 31.35 6.27 -23.63
CA ILE A 367 29.90 6.36 -23.30
C ILE A 367 29.45 6.93 -21.92
N GLN A 368 30.27 6.94 -20.87
CA GLN A 368 29.99 7.48 -19.53
C GLN A 368 29.75 9.00 -19.47
N GLY A 369 30.00 9.74 -20.56
CA GLY A 369 29.62 11.16 -20.67
C GLY A 369 28.12 11.42 -20.91
N ILE A 370 27.32 10.37 -21.08
CA ILE A 370 25.88 10.42 -21.45
C ILE A 370 24.94 10.33 -20.23
N LEU A 371 25.47 10.14 -19.02
CA LEU A 371 24.64 10.06 -17.81
C LEU A 371 24.30 11.48 -17.32
N LEU A 372 23.02 11.89 -17.43
CA LEU A 372 22.53 13.11 -16.77
C LEU A 372 22.77 13.01 -15.26
N LYS A 373 23.28 14.11 -14.68
CA LYS A 373 23.38 14.24 -13.22
C LYS A 373 22.03 14.69 -12.66
N GLU A 374 21.68 14.23 -11.45
CA GLU A 374 20.46 14.63 -10.73
C GLU A 374 20.32 16.15 -10.61
N GLY A 375 21.42 16.86 -10.38
CA GLY A 375 21.41 18.34 -10.32
C GLY A 375 20.98 19.03 -11.62
N GLU A 376 21.16 18.40 -12.79
CA GLU A 376 20.69 18.96 -14.05
C GLU A 376 19.19 18.75 -14.25
N ILE A 377 18.68 17.60 -13.81
CA ILE A 377 17.25 17.25 -13.85
C ILE A 377 16.46 18.18 -12.91
N ASN A 378 16.98 18.44 -11.71
CA ASN A 378 16.37 19.42 -10.81
C ASN A 378 16.41 20.84 -11.37
N ASN A 379 17.49 21.19 -12.08
CA ASN A 379 17.59 22.49 -12.77
C ASN A 379 16.59 22.62 -13.92
N THR A 380 16.23 21.53 -14.63
CA THR A 380 15.19 21.61 -15.68
C THR A 380 13.84 21.94 -15.07
N LEU A 381 13.46 21.26 -13.99
CA LEU A 381 12.20 21.53 -13.28
C LEU A 381 12.18 22.94 -12.66
N THR A 382 13.28 23.39 -12.06
CA THR A 382 13.39 24.76 -11.51
C THR A 382 13.22 25.82 -12.60
N ARG A 383 13.77 25.59 -13.80
CA ARG A 383 13.56 26.47 -14.95
C ARG A 383 12.12 26.44 -15.42
N SER A 384 11.51 25.25 -15.52
CA SER A 384 10.11 25.12 -15.88
C SER A 384 9.21 25.92 -14.91
N TRP A 385 9.47 25.86 -13.61
CA TRP A 385 8.77 26.70 -12.62
C TRP A 385 8.95 28.19 -12.89
N SER A 386 10.17 28.64 -13.18
CA SER A 386 10.43 30.06 -13.48
C SER A 386 9.72 30.55 -14.75
N VAL A 387 9.63 29.71 -15.79
CA VAL A 387 8.91 30.04 -17.03
C VAL A 387 7.40 30.08 -16.78
N LEU A 388 6.85 29.15 -15.99
CA LEU A 388 5.44 29.15 -15.63
C LEU A 388 5.07 30.36 -14.78
N SER A 389 5.90 30.71 -13.80
CA SER A 389 5.73 31.92 -13.01
C SER A 389 5.78 33.19 -13.87
N SER A 390 6.57 33.20 -14.95
CA SER A 390 6.61 34.33 -15.90
C SER A 390 5.45 34.37 -16.89
N LEU A 391 4.73 33.26 -17.07
CA LEU A 391 3.60 33.15 -17.99
C LEU A 391 2.29 33.57 -17.30
N GLY A 392 2.22 33.47 -15.98
CA GLY A 392 1.15 34.06 -15.17
C GLY A 392 1.16 35.59 -15.32
N GLY A 393 0.04 36.16 -15.76
CA GLY A 393 -0.08 37.60 -15.96
C GLY A 393 0.00 38.38 -14.64
N GLU A 394 0.42 39.65 -14.71
CA GLU A 394 0.54 40.57 -13.55
C GLU A 394 -0.79 40.79 -12.77
N ASP A 395 -1.93 40.32 -13.29
CA ASP A 395 -3.28 40.53 -12.73
C ASP A 395 -3.89 39.30 -12.03
N ASP A 396 -3.28 38.11 -12.12
CA ASP A 396 -3.73 36.95 -11.32
C ASP A 396 -3.06 37.01 -9.95
N HIS A 397 -3.87 36.97 -8.89
CA HIS A 397 -3.41 36.73 -7.53
C HIS A 397 -2.35 35.61 -7.54
N THR A 398 -1.25 35.80 -6.80
CA THR A 398 -0.18 34.80 -6.65
C THR A 398 -0.76 33.40 -6.65
N ASP A 399 -0.35 32.58 -7.62
CA ASP A 399 -0.90 31.25 -7.78
C ASP A 399 -0.43 30.36 -6.63
N ASP A 400 -1.18 30.38 -5.53
CA ASP A 400 -0.84 29.71 -4.28
C ASP A 400 -0.56 28.21 -4.51
N ALA A 401 -1.23 27.59 -5.50
CA ALA A 401 -1.00 26.19 -5.86
C ALA A 401 0.34 25.95 -6.56
N LEU A 402 0.83 26.91 -7.34
CA LEU A 402 2.16 26.86 -7.97
C LEU A 402 3.26 27.00 -6.92
N ASP A 403 3.09 27.91 -5.97
CA ASP A 403 4.04 28.13 -4.87
C ASP A 403 4.16 26.88 -3.98
N VAL A 404 3.02 26.28 -3.62
CA VAL A 404 2.99 25.02 -2.86
C VAL A 404 3.59 23.86 -3.67
N ALA A 405 3.36 23.80 -4.97
CA ALA A 405 3.94 22.76 -5.82
C ALA A 405 5.46 22.90 -5.93
N ASN A 406 5.99 24.12 -6.06
CA ASN A 406 7.43 24.37 -6.11
C ASN A 406 8.17 23.88 -4.86
N ASP A 407 7.53 24.00 -3.69
CA ASP A 407 8.11 23.59 -2.39
C ASP A 407 8.07 22.08 -2.12
N ILE A 408 7.21 21.33 -2.81
CA ILE A 408 6.92 19.92 -2.47
C ILE A 408 7.26 18.97 -3.63
N VAL A 409 7.16 19.42 -4.89
CA VAL A 409 7.35 18.61 -6.09
C VAL A 409 8.78 18.69 -6.61
N HIS A 410 9.40 17.54 -6.83
CA HIS A 410 10.75 17.43 -7.38
C HIS A 410 10.85 16.28 -8.39
N LEU A 411 11.92 16.28 -9.20
CA LEU A 411 12.22 15.18 -10.11
C LEU A 411 13.29 14.28 -9.47
N SER A 412 12.97 13.01 -9.27
CA SER A 412 13.94 12.02 -8.79
C SER A 412 14.33 11.05 -9.91
N VAL A 413 15.59 10.63 -9.91
CA VAL A 413 16.04 9.52 -10.76
C VAL A 413 15.62 8.21 -10.10
N GLN A 414 14.94 7.35 -10.86
CA GLN A 414 14.59 6.02 -10.39
C GLN A 414 15.88 5.19 -10.29
N GLN A 415 16.43 5.07 -9.08
CA GLN A 415 17.50 4.11 -8.83
C GLN A 415 16.90 2.71 -8.97
N PRO A 416 17.48 1.80 -9.77
CA PRO A 416 16.99 0.44 -9.84
C PRO A 416 17.07 -0.15 -8.44
N THR A 417 15.91 -0.37 -7.82
CA THR A 417 15.85 -0.97 -6.49
C THR A 417 16.56 -2.31 -6.59
N SER A 418 17.69 -2.45 -5.89
CA SER A 418 18.34 -3.74 -5.64
C SER A 418 17.48 -4.56 -4.68
N ASN A 419 16.18 -4.69 -4.97
CA ASN A 419 15.26 -5.52 -4.22
C ASN A 419 15.43 -6.92 -4.78
N ARG A 420 16.29 -7.70 -4.12
CA ARG A 420 16.23 -9.16 -4.16
C ARG A 420 14.75 -9.53 -3.98
N PRO A 421 14.12 -10.31 -4.86
CA PRO A 421 12.71 -10.64 -4.74
C PRO A 421 12.49 -11.25 -3.36
N GLY A 422 11.89 -10.46 -2.46
CA GLY A 422 11.51 -10.90 -1.14
C GLY A 422 10.60 -12.09 -1.30
N THR A 423 10.79 -13.10 -0.45
CA THR A 423 9.95 -14.30 -0.42
C THR A 423 8.47 -13.90 -0.45
N PRO A 424 7.66 -14.51 -1.33
CA PRO A 424 6.27 -14.11 -1.53
C PRO A 424 5.47 -14.48 -0.28
N GLY A 425 5.23 -13.50 0.61
CA GLY A 425 4.46 -13.77 1.81
C GLY A 425 4.15 -12.59 2.73
N ARG A 426 4.98 -11.54 2.76
CA ARG A 426 4.91 -10.55 3.85
C ARG A 426 4.26 -9.19 3.54
N ALA A 427 4.18 -8.78 2.27
CA ALA A 427 3.71 -7.42 1.89
C ALA A 427 2.32 -7.41 1.22
N ARG A 428 1.51 -8.46 1.41
CA ARG A 428 0.35 -8.73 0.53
C ARG A 428 -0.98 -8.14 0.96
N GLU A 429 -1.10 -7.44 2.09
CA GLU A 429 -2.42 -6.93 2.53
C GLU A 429 -2.62 -5.43 2.29
N SER A 430 -1.58 -4.61 2.42
CA SER A 430 -1.63 -3.18 2.07
C SER A 430 -1.57 -2.93 0.55
N SER A 431 -1.20 -3.94 -0.25
CA SER A 431 -1.07 -3.87 -1.71
C SER A 431 -2.30 -4.36 -2.48
N LEU A 432 -3.35 -4.88 -1.83
CA LEU A 432 -4.53 -5.42 -2.52
C LEU A 432 -5.45 -4.36 -3.11
N SER A 433 -5.36 -3.10 -2.66
CA SER A 433 -6.18 -1.99 -3.15
C SER A 433 -5.46 -1.10 -4.17
N LEU A 434 -4.20 -1.39 -4.48
CA LEU A 434 -3.43 -0.63 -5.48
C LEU A 434 -3.51 -1.31 -6.85
N PRO A 435 -3.59 -0.54 -7.94
CA PRO A 435 -3.63 -1.12 -9.27
C PRO A 435 -2.32 -1.87 -9.56
N ILE A 436 -2.44 -3.08 -10.09
CA ILE A 436 -1.31 -3.79 -10.68
C ILE A 436 -1.04 -3.14 -12.03
N LEU A 437 -0.08 -2.21 -12.06
CA LEU A 437 0.32 -1.51 -13.26
C LEU A 437 1.17 -2.41 -14.15
N SER A 438 1.13 -2.17 -15.46
CA SER A 438 2.02 -2.82 -16.42
C SER A 438 3.49 -2.48 -16.10
N ASN A 439 4.39 -3.46 -16.22
CA ASN A 439 5.81 -3.31 -15.90
C ASN A 439 6.60 -2.53 -17.00
N ILE A 440 5.92 -1.65 -17.73
CA ILE A 440 6.50 -0.93 -18.87
C ILE A 440 6.92 0.47 -18.42
N VAL A 441 8.21 0.76 -18.57
CA VAL A 441 8.84 1.94 -17.99
C VAL A 441 8.78 3.14 -18.95
N PHE A 442 7.70 3.94 -18.89
CA PHE A 442 7.57 5.19 -19.66
C PHE A 442 8.52 6.33 -19.20
N SER A 443 9.06 6.24 -17.98
CA SER A 443 9.92 7.26 -17.36
C SER A 443 11.24 7.54 -18.08
N ASN A 444 11.64 6.68 -19.03
CA ASN A 444 12.84 6.82 -19.87
C ASN A 444 12.62 7.64 -21.16
N LEU A 445 11.41 8.10 -21.46
CA LEU A 445 11.12 8.76 -22.74
C LEU A 445 11.42 10.26 -22.72
N MET A 446 11.34 10.91 -21.55
CA MET A 446 11.66 12.34 -21.42
C MET A 446 13.17 12.59 -21.35
N PHE A 447 13.86 11.80 -20.54
CA PHE A 447 15.31 11.83 -20.39
C PHE A 447 15.83 10.43 -20.69
N SER A 448 17.07 10.30 -21.17
CA SER A 448 17.72 8.99 -21.38
C SER A 448 17.94 8.17 -20.09
N ILE A 449 17.46 8.68 -18.94
CA ILE A 449 17.49 8.08 -17.60
C ILE A 449 16.05 8.06 -17.07
N PRO A 450 15.63 7.03 -16.32
CA PRO A 450 14.27 6.96 -15.80
C PRO A 450 14.06 8.06 -14.77
N THR A 451 13.24 9.05 -15.11
CA THR A 451 12.90 10.17 -14.23
C THR A 451 11.45 10.08 -13.80
N LEU A 452 11.23 10.27 -12.51
CA LEU A 452 9.90 10.24 -11.91
C LEU A 452 9.66 11.58 -11.23
N LEU A 453 8.48 12.14 -11.45
CA LEU A 453 7.98 13.25 -10.65
C LEU A 453 7.60 12.68 -9.29
N THR A 454 8.15 13.23 -8.22
CA THR A 454 7.92 12.81 -6.84
C THR A 454 7.58 14.02 -5.98
N MET A 455 6.98 13.74 -4.82
CA MET A 455 6.43 14.74 -3.91
C MET A 455 6.86 14.39 -2.49
N ASP A 456 7.38 15.37 -1.75
CA ASP A 456 7.74 15.20 -0.35
C ASP A 456 6.50 15.18 0.55
N LEU A 457 6.05 13.98 0.92
CA LEU A 457 4.95 13.79 1.87
C LEU A 457 5.43 14.16 3.29
N ARG A 458 5.26 15.43 3.68
CA ARG A 458 5.51 15.86 5.06
C ARG A 458 4.35 15.41 5.95
N SER A 459 4.67 14.88 7.14
CA SER A 459 3.65 14.58 8.17
C SER A 459 2.88 15.87 8.51
N PRO A 460 1.52 15.86 8.58
CA PRO A 460 0.59 14.74 8.77
C PRO A 460 -0.01 14.12 7.48
N LEU A 461 0.44 14.53 6.30
CA LEU A 461 -0.13 14.08 5.01
C LEU A 461 0.08 12.58 4.74
N ASP A 462 1.11 12.01 5.36
CA ASP A 462 1.39 10.57 5.35
C ASP A 462 0.26 9.71 5.95
N LEU A 463 -0.67 10.30 6.73
CA LEU A 463 -1.81 9.55 7.26
C LEU A 463 -2.85 9.19 6.18
N PHE A 464 -2.99 10.02 5.14
CA PHE A 464 -3.96 9.80 4.07
C PHE A 464 -3.33 9.25 2.79
N MET A 465 -2.07 9.60 2.50
CA MET A 465 -1.33 9.20 1.31
C MET A 465 -0.06 8.46 1.68
N THR A 466 0.14 7.29 1.08
CA THR A 466 1.38 6.52 1.25
C THR A 466 2.35 6.74 0.10
N LYS A 467 3.64 6.46 0.32
CA LYS A 467 4.68 6.50 -0.75
C LYS A 467 4.27 5.66 -1.98
N SER A 468 3.60 4.53 -1.76
CA SER A 468 3.05 3.68 -2.82
C SER A 468 1.97 4.36 -3.68
N ASP A 469 1.13 5.21 -3.09
CA ASP A 469 0.08 5.92 -3.83
C ASP A 469 0.74 6.97 -4.75
N LEU A 470 1.83 7.58 -4.29
CA LEU A 470 2.62 8.53 -5.07
C LEU A 470 3.34 7.86 -6.24
N GLU A 471 3.91 6.65 -6.07
CA GLU A 471 4.52 5.89 -7.17
C GLU A 471 3.52 5.64 -8.31
N VAL A 472 2.24 5.35 -7.97
CA VAL A 472 1.17 5.21 -8.96
C VAL A 472 0.96 6.54 -9.70
N TYR A 473 0.88 7.67 -9.00
CA TYR A 473 0.81 8.98 -9.65
C TYR A 473 2.01 9.28 -10.55
N SER A 474 3.23 8.97 -10.11
CA SER A 474 4.45 9.16 -10.89
C SER A 474 4.41 8.34 -12.19
N SER A 475 3.89 7.12 -12.13
CA SER A 475 3.73 6.25 -13.31
C SER A 475 2.67 6.79 -14.29
N ILE A 476 1.53 7.27 -13.79
CA ILE A 476 0.48 7.90 -14.59
C ILE A 476 1.03 9.16 -15.25
N ASN A 477 1.75 9.99 -14.49
CA ASN A 477 2.39 11.20 -15.00
C ASN A 477 3.37 10.88 -16.13
N ALA A 478 4.26 9.90 -15.94
CA ALA A 478 5.22 9.50 -16.97
C ALA A 478 4.53 9.01 -18.26
N TYR A 479 3.41 8.29 -18.12
CA TYR A 479 2.59 7.85 -19.24
C TYR A 479 1.93 9.03 -19.98
N LEU A 480 1.24 9.92 -19.26
CA LEU A 480 0.57 11.08 -19.86
C LEU A 480 1.57 12.05 -20.50
N LEU A 481 2.73 12.25 -19.87
CA LEU A 481 3.82 13.07 -20.43
C LEU A 481 4.38 12.48 -21.71
N ALA A 482 4.52 11.15 -21.80
CA ALA A 482 4.98 10.49 -23.02
C ALA A 482 4.01 10.70 -24.20
N VAL A 483 2.71 10.55 -23.95
CA VAL A 483 1.65 10.84 -24.95
C VAL A 483 1.75 12.29 -25.42
N ARG A 484 1.82 13.24 -24.48
CA ARG A 484 1.88 14.68 -24.78
C ARG A 484 3.16 15.05 -25.54
N ARG A 485 4.30 14.46 -25.18
CA ARG A 485 5.59 14.66 -25.86
C ARG A 485 5.54 14.20 -27.30
N ALA A 486 5.06 12.99 -27.57
CA ALA A 486 4.92 12.46 -28.93
C ALA A 486 4.01 13.36 -29.79
N HIS A 487 2.91 13.85 -29.22
CA HIS A 487 2.01 14.79 -29.89
C HIS A 487 2.72 16.12 -30.23
N ILE A 488 3.42 16.74 -29.26
CA ILE A 488 4.15 18.00 -29.45
C ILE A 488 5.24 17.83 -30.52
N HIS A 489 5.99 16.73 -30.51
CA HIS A 489 7.07 16.48 -31.47
C HIS A 489 6.53 16.38 -32.90
N LEU A 490 5.48 15.58 -33.12
CA LEU A 490 4.84 15.49 -34.43
C LEU A 490 4.20 16.80 -34.87
N ALA A 491 3.55 17.52 -33.95
CA ALA A 491 2.98 18.83 -34.22
C ALA A 491 4.06 19.88 -34.56
N HIS A 492 5.25 19.79 -33.94
CA HIS A 492 6.37 20.68 -34.21
C HIS A 492 6.90 20.55 -35.64
N LEU A 493 6.88 19.35 -36.22
CA LEU A 493 7.26 19.14 -37.63
C LEU A 493 6.45 20.03 -38.58
N TRP A 494 5.19 20.32 -38.27
CA TRP A 494 4.36 21.21 -39.09
C TRP A 494 4.77 22.67 -39.03
N ARG A 495 5.52 23.07 -38.00
CA ARG A 495 6.09 24.43 -37.85
C ARG A 495 7.37 24.61 -38.67
N GLN A 496 8.06 23.52 -39.06
CA GLN A 496 9.26 23.58 -39.87
C GLN A 496 8.93 24.00 -41.31
N SER A 497 9.10 25.29 -41.60
CA SER A 497 8.70 25.89 -42.87
C SER A 497 9.57 25.45 -44.06
N THR A 498 10.82 25.06 -43.83
CA THR A 498 11.83 24.71 -44.85
C THR A 498 11.52 23.43 -45.61
N ILE A 499 10.88 22.46 -44.95
CA ILE A 499 10.56 21.16 -45.55
C ILE A 499 9.17 21.15 -46.21
N ARG A 500 8.27 22.04 -45.76
CA ARG A 500 6.88 22.12 -46.24
C ARG A 500 6.66 23.21 -47.30
N ARG A 501 7.36 24.35 -47.17
CA ARG A 501 7.19 25.54 -48.01
C ARG A 501 8.52 25.90 -48.68
N GLU A 502 8.44 26.71 -49.73
CA GLU A 502 9.63 27.25 -50.38
C GLU A 502 10.34 28.23 -49.42
N HIS A 503 11.51 27.86 -48.91
CA HIS A 503 12.34 28.71 -48.05
C HIS A 503 13.83 28.51 -48.37
N PRO A 504 14.67 29.57 -48.42
CA PRO A 504 14.29 30.98 -48.43
C PRO A 504 13.48 31.37 -49.68
N PRO A 505 12.68 32.45 -49.65
CA PRO A 505 11.98 32.95 -50.83
C PRO A 505 12.96 33.22 -52.00
N PRO A 506 12.46 33.33 -53.25
CA PRO A 506 13.30 33.67 -54.39
C PRO A 506 14.18 34.90 -54.11
N PRO A 507 15.45 34.92 -54.55
CA PRO A 507 16.29 36.12 -54.47
C PRO A 507 15.68 37.29 -55.25
N ASN A 508 16.06 38.53 -54.92
CA ASN A 508 15.46 39.78 -55.45
C ASN A 508 15.29 39.82 -56.98
N TYR A 509 14.27 40.57 -57.41
CA TYR A 509 13.76 40.71 -58.80
C TYR A 509 14.83 40.96 -59.87
N GLU A 510 15.97 41.56 -59.50
CA GLU A 510 17.07 41.93 -60.41
C GLU A 510 17.81 40.71 -61.00
N HIS A 511 17.91 39.60 -60.25
CA HIS A 511 18.57 38.37 -60.72
C HIS A 511 17.63 37.39 -61.45
N ILE A 512 16.31 37.58 -61.32
CA ILE A 512 15.27 36.65 -61.82
C ILE A 512 15.10 36.72 -63.34
N ASN A 513 15.30 37.90 -63.95
CA ASN A 513 15.07 38.09 -65.39
C ASN A 513 16.20 37.58 -66.29
N SER A 514 17.36 37.26 -65.73
CA SER A 514 18.48 36.62 -66.45
C SER A 514 18.09 35.21 -66.93
N PRO A 515 18.54 34.76 -68.13
CA PRO A 515 18.34 33.37 -68.57
C PRO A 515 18.91 32.36 -67.56
N HIS A 516 20.00 32.70 -66.87
CA HIS A 516 20.60 31.87 -65.82
C HIS A 516 19.71 31.82 -64.57
N GLY A 517 19.13 32.95 -64.16
CA GLY A 517 18.19 33.03 -63.03
C GLY A 517 16.90 32.25 -63.28
N LYS A 518 16.34 32.33 -64.49
CA LYS A 518 15.17 31.53 -64.89
C LYS A 518 15.46 30.03 -64.88
N ALA A 519 16.63 29.61 -65.35
CA ALA A 519 17.06 28.22 -65.32
C ALA A 519 17.24 27.70 -63.87
N LEU A 520 17.87 28.50 -63.00
CA LEU A 520 18.05 28.19 -61.58
C LEU A 520 16.70 28.04 -60.85
N MET A 521 15.76 28.95 -61.10
CA MET A 521 14.41 28.90 -60.50
C MET A 521 13.60 27.71 -61.01
N SER A 522 13.68 27.38 -62.30
CA SER A 522 13.05 26.17 -62.85
C SER A 522 13.63 24.90 -62.22
N ARG A 523 14.96 24.83 -62.07
CA ARG A 523 15.64 23.71 -61.39
C ARG A 523 15.20 23.60 -59.94
N ARG A 524 15.17 24.72 -59.20
CA ARG A 524 14.74 24.77 -57.80
C ARG A 524 13.28 24.33 -57.62
N ARG A 525 12.38 24.82 -58.49
CA ARG A 525 10.96 24.42 -58.47
C ARG A 525 10.78 22.93 -58.75
N GLN A 526 11.48 22.37 -59.75
CA GLN A 526 11.43 20.94 -60.04
C GLN A 526 11.92 20.09 -58.87
N ARG A 527 13.02 20.51 -58.20
CA ARG A 527 13.54 19.84 -56.99
C ARG A 527 12.52 19.86 -55.85
N ILE A 528 11.93 21.02 -55.56
CA ILE A 528 10.93 21.17 -54.50
C ILE A 528 9.67 20.37 -54.82
N GLU A 529 9.19 20.38 -56.06
CA GLU A 529 8.04 19.56 -56.48
C GLU A 529 8.32 18.06 -56.38
N ALA A 530 9.55 17.61 -56.61
CA ALA A 530 9.96 16.22 -56.42
C ALA A 530 10.01 15.85 -54.92
N ARG A 531 10.68 16.67 -54.09
CA ARG A 531 10.76 16.49 -52.63
C ARG A 531 9.38 16.54 -51.97
N SER A 532 8.51 17.45 -52.39
CA SER A 532 7.12 17.56 -51.91
C SER A 532 6.33 16.29 -52.23
N ARG A 533 6.44 15.76 -53.45
CA ARG A 533 5.80 14.49 -53.85
C ARG A 533 6.25 13.31 -52.98
N GLU A 534 7.54 13.23 -52.69
CA GLU A 534 8.10 12.18 -51.83
C GLU A 534 7.60 12.29 -50.38
N MET A 535 7.50 13.51 -49.85
CA MET A 535 7.10 13.75 -48.46
C MET A 535 5.59 13.61 -48.22
N ARG A 536 4.73 13.68 -49.25
CA ARG A 536 3.26 13.56 -49.09
C ARG A 536 2.84 12.33 -48.30
N LYS A 537 3.42 11.17 -48.61
CA LYS A 537 3.10 9.90 -47.95
C LYS A 537 3.49 9.88 -46.47
N VAL A 538 4.48 10.69 -46.07
CA VAL A 538 4.97 10.81 -44.68
C VAL A 538 4.13 11.83 -43.93
N TRP A 539 3.78 12.95 -44.57
CA TRP A 539 2.82 13.90 -44.00
C TRP A 539 1.44 13.29 -43.78
N ALA A 540 0.99 12.40 -44.67
CA ALA A 540 -0.26 11.65 -44.48
C ALA A 540 -0.23 10.79 -43.21
N THR A 541 0.86 10.04 -42.99
CA THR A 541 1.01 9.24 -41.77
C THR A 541 1.19 10.09 -40.52
N CYS A 542 1.93 11.20 -40.59
CA CYS A 542 2.04 12.14 -39.48
C CYS A 542 0.69 12.79 -39.13
N ALA A 543 -0.13 13.12 -40.14
CA ALA A 543 -1.47 13.67 -39.91
C ALA A 543 -2.39 12.65 -39.23
N ALA A 544 -2.39 11.38 -39.69
CA ALA A 544 -3.15 10.32 -39.05
C ALA A 544 -2.69 10.06 -37.60
N ALA A 545 -1.38 10.07 -37.36
CA ALA A 545 -0.80 9.93 -36.02
C ALA A 545 -1.16 11.08 -35.08
N ILE A 546 -1.12 12.33 -35.57
CA ILE A 546 -1.54 13.51 -34.80
C ILE A 546 -3.03 13.45 -34.48
N PHE A 547 -3.87 13.07 -35.45
CA PHE A 547 -5.30 12.91 -35.21
C PHE A 547 -5.55 11.89 -34.08
N PHE A 548 -4.96 10.70 -34.17
CA PHE A 548 -5.04 9.69 -33.12
C PHE A 548 -4.55 10.18 -31.76
N LEU A 549 -3.38 10.83 -31.71
CA LEU A 549 -2.82 11.37 -30.46
C LEU A 549 -3.68 12.50 -29.87
N SER A 550 -4.24 13.36 -30.71
CA SER A 550 -5.09 14.47 -30.25
C SER A 550 -6.42 13.99 -29.68
N GLU A 551 -7.07 13.01 -30.31
CA GLU A 551 -8.32 12.43 -29.82
C GLU A 551 -8.10 11.56 -28.58
N SER A 552 -7.02 10.78 -28.55
CA SER A 552 -6.65 10.00 -27.35
C SER A 552 -6.28 10.90 -26.17
N GLU A 553 -5.53 11.98 -26.39
CA GLU A 553 -5.22 12.97 -25.35
C GLU A 553 -6.50 13.65 -24.82
N ALA A 554 -7.40 14.08 -25.72
CA ALA A 554 -8.67 14.71 -25.35
C ALA A 554 -9.55 13.77 -24.53
N TYR A 555 -9.59 12.48 -24.88
CA TYR A 555 -10.32 11.47 -24.11
C TYR A 555 -9.66 11.19 -22.75
N PHE A 556 -8.36 10.92 -22.70
CA PHE A 556 -7.67 10.55 -21.46
C PHE A 556 -7.61 11.71 -20.45
N GLN A 557 -7.25 12.92 -20.89
CA GLN A 557 -7.13 14.06 -19.98
C GLN A 557 -8.48 14.73 -19.73
N GLY A 558 -9.26 14.96 -20.80
CA GLY A 558 -10.51 15.71 -20.74
C GLY A 558 -11.67 14.90 -20.17
N GLU A 559 -11.92 13.71 -20.69
CA GLU A 559 -13.08 12.90 -20.27
C GLU A 559 -12.74 12.04 -19.05
N VAL A 560 -11.63 11.30 -19.09
CA VAL A 560 -11.29 10.36 -18.01
C VAL A 560 -10.77 11.06 -16.76
N VAL A 561 -9.65 11.78 -16.86
CA VAL A 561 -8.97 12.37 -15.69
C VAL A 561 -9.81 13.50 -15.08
N GLN A 562 -10.28 14.45 -15.90
CA GLN A 562 -10.97 15.62 -15.37
C GLN A 562 -12.33 15.29 -14.74
N GLU A 563 -13.14 14.42 -15.35
CA GLU A 563 -14.46 14.06 -14.78
C GLU A 563 -14.32 13.19 -13.54
N SER A 564 -13.43 12.20 -13.55
CA SER A 564 -13.19 11.35 -12.38
C SER A 564 -12.63 12.15 -11.19
N PHE A 565 -11.73 13.11 -11.44
CA PHE A 565 -11.20 13.97 -10.38
C PHE A 565 -12.26 14.93 -9.83
N LYS A 566 -13.09 15.54 -10.70
CA LYS A 566 -14.21 16.38 -10.25
C LYS A 566 -15.19 15.60 -9.37
N HIS A 567 -15.50 14.36 -9.75
CA HIS A 567 -16.36 13.47 -8.97
C HIS A 567 -15.73 13.14 -7.60
N PHE A 568 -14.45 12.76 -7.59
CA PHE A 568 -13.72 12.50 -6.35
C PHE A 568 -13.66 13.74 -5.44
N LEU A 569 -13.35 14.91 -5.99
CA LEU A 569 -13.29 16.17 -5.24
C LEU A 569 -14.66 16.57 -4.68
N HIS A 570 -15.74 16.32 -5.41
CA HIS A 570 -17.11 16.53 -4.91
C HIS A 570 -17.43 15.61 -3.71
N TRP A 571 -17.06 14.34 -3.80
CA TRP A 571 -17.22 13.38 -2.69
C TRP A 571 -16.39 13.77 -1.45
N VAL A 572 -15.13 14.17 -1.65
CA VAL A 572 -14.26 14.69 -0.56
C VAL A 572 -14.81 16.00 0.01
N ALA A 573 -15.42 16.83 -0.83
CA ALA A 573 -16.09 18.06 -0.38
C ALA A 573 -17.37 17.78 0.44
N GLY A 574 -17.86 16.53 0.50
CA GLY A 574 -19.00 16.14 1.35
C GLY A 574 -20.30 16.86 0.99
N ARG A 575 -20.42 17.36 -0.24
CA ARG A 575 -21.70 17.82 -0.79
C ARG A 575 -22.44 16.56 -1.22
N SER A 576 -23.48 16.20 -0.47
CA SER A 576 -24.47 15.25 -0.97
C SER A 576 -25.28 15.97 -2.04
N ASP A 577 -25.17 15.54 -3.30
CA ASP A 577 -26.17 15.81 -4.32
C ASP A 577 -27.49 15.18 -3.88
N ASP A 578 -28.28 15.91 -3.09
CA ASP A 578 -29.69 15.61 -2.84
C ASP A 578 -30.56 16.20 -3.98
N THR A 579 -30.05 16.18 -5.22
CA THR A 579 -30.78 16.68 -6.39
C THR A 579 -30.50 15.81 -7.62
N THR A 580 -30.96 14.56 -7.55
CA THR A 580 -31.25 13.77 -8.75
C THR A 580 -32.65 13.17 -8.65
N GLN A 581 -33.61 14.02 -9.00
CA GLN A 581 -34.75 13.72 -9.87
C GLN A 581 -35.17 12.24 -9.97
N SER A 582 -35.94 11.76 -9.00
CA SER A 582 -36.91 10.69 -9.22
C SER A 582 -38.02 11.21 -10.12
N THR A 583 -37.81 11.10 -11.42
CA THR A 583 -38.85 11.34 -12.43
C THR A 583 -39.76 10.12 -12.49
N GLU A 584 -40.62 9.92 -11.49
CA GLU A 584 -41.78 9.04 -11.62
C GLU A 584 -43.04 9.83 -11.28
N ALA A 585 -43.61 10.43 -12.33
CA ALA A 585 -44.98 10.90 -12.30
C ALA A 585 -45.93 9.69 -12.39
N LYS A 586 -46.75 9.46 -11.35
CA LYS A 586 -48.23 9.40 -11.44
C LYS A 586 -48.92 9.08 -10.09
N ASN A 587 -49.61 10.11 -9.59
CA ASN A 587 -50.98 10.15 -9.08
C ASN A 587 -51.43 9.38 -7.82
N GLY A 588 -51.81 10.15 -6.79
CA GLY A 588 -52.84 9.82 -5.79
C GLY A 588 -53.04 10.99 -4.80
N PRO A 589 -54.26 11.49 -4.55
CA PRO A 589 -54.48 12.74 -3.81
C PRO A 589 -54.66 12.57 -2.29
N ASP A 590 -54.41 13.68 -1.60
CA ASP A 590 -54.92 14.14 -0.30
C ASP A 590 -54.60 13.36 0.99
N LEU A 591 -53.88 14.02 1.91
CA LEU A 591 -54.48 14.54 3.15
C LEU A 591 -53.47 15.40 3.94
N ASP A 592 -53.91 16.62 4.24
CA ASP A 592 -53.27 17.61 5.11
C ASP A 592 -52.89 17.05 6.48
N THR A 593 -51.66 17.33 6.96
CA THR A 593 -51.47 17.74 8.36
C THR A 593 -50.21 18.60 8.50
N SER A 594 -50.44 19.89 8.73
CA SER A 594 -49.45 20.87 9.15
C SER A 594 -48.91 20.55 10.55
N ALA A 595 -47.62 20.22 10.65
CA ALA A 595 -46.86 20.32 11.90
C ALA A 595 -45.51 20.99 11.60
N GLN A 596 -45.47 22.31 11.82
CA GLN A 596 -44.25 23.10 11.84
C GLN A 596 -43.35 22.60 12.98
N SER A 597 -42.24 21.95 12.61
CA SER A 597 -41.10 21.73 13.50
C SER A 597 -39.99 22.66 13.03
N PRO A 598 -39.35 23.45 13.92
CA PRO A 598 -38.32 24.40 13.50
C PRO A 598 -37.10 23.63 13.01
N GLN A 599 -36.72 23.92 11.76
CA GLN A 599 -35.45 23.53 11.15
C GLN A 599 -34.30 24.09 12.00
N LEU A 600 -33.62 23.21 12.74
CA LEU A 600 -32.20 23.40 13.07
C LEU A 600 -31.40 22.90 11.86
N GLN A 601 -31.13 23.82 10.93
CA GLN A 601 -30.12 23.64 9.90
C GLN A 601 -28.74 23.60 10.58
N THR A 602 -28.29 22.42 10.98
CA THR A 602 -26.86 22.14 11.01
C THR A 602 -26.54 21.45 9.69
N GLY A 603 -26.11 22.21 8.69
CA GLY A 603 -25.40 21.66 7.54
C GLY A 603 -24.08 21.10 8.03
N SER A 604 -24.11 19.91 8.65
CA SER A 604 -22.91 19.19 9.03
C SER A 604 -22.27 18.71 7.73
N THR A 605 -21.32 19.48 7.21
CA THR A 605 -20.40 19.02 6.17
C THR A 605 -19.84 17.68 6.61
N ARG A 606 -20.22 16.58 5.96
CA ARG A 606 -19.72 15.24 6.29
C ARG A 606 -18.22 15.26 5.99
N GLN A 607 -17.39 15.16 7.01
CA GLN A 607 -15.94 15.01 6.86
C GLN A 607 -15.61 13.54 7.10
N HIS A 608 -15.04 12.91 6.09
CA HIS A 608 -14.72 11.49 6.09
C HIS A 608 -13.51 11.20 6.99
N ASP A 609 -13.51 10.03 7.63
CA ASP A 609 -12.34 9.50 8.34
C ASP A 609 -11.13 9.45 7.37
N PRO A 610 -9.89 9.78 7.82
CA PRO A 610 -8.70 9.74 6.96
C PRO A 610 -8.42 8.38 6.32
N GLU A 611 -8.76 7.27 6.99
CA GLU A 611 -8.65 5.93 6.40
C GLU A 611 -9.66 5.72 5.27
N THR A 612 -10.91 6.15 5.45
CA THR A 612 -11.96 6.11 4.42
C THR A 612 -11.57 6.98 3.23
N LEU A 613 -10.98 8.15 3.49
CA LEU A 613 -10.39 9.00 2.45
C LEU A 613 -9.24 8.30 1.72
N SER A 614 -8.32 7.65 2.45
CA SER A 614 -7.20 6.90 1.84
C SER A 614 -7.69 5.73 0.98
N PHE A 615 -8.73 5.03 1.43
CA PHE A 615 -9.33 3.92 0.69
C PHE A 615 -10.04 4.43 -0.57
N ALA A 616 -10.86 5.47 -0.45
CA ALA A 616 -11.51 6.13 -1.57
C ALA A 616 -10.50 6.65 -2.60
N HIS A 617 -9.40 7.25 -2.13
CA HIS A 617 -8.31 7.72 -2.97
C HIS A 617 -7.61 6.59 -3.72
N ARG A 618 -7.31 5.46 -3.06
CA ARG A 618 -6.76 4.27 -3.74
C ARG A 618 -7.73 3.68 -4.75
N HIS A 619 -9.02 3.68 -4.43
CA HIS A 619 -10.06 3.23 -5.36
C HIS A 619 -10.18 4.16 -6.58
N PHE A 620 -10.07 5.48 -6.37
CA PHE A 620 -9.96 6.48 -7.43
C PHE A 620 -8.74 6.24 -8.32
N LEU A 621 -7.56 6.02 -7.72
CA LEU A 621 -6.34 5.69 -8.46
C LEU A 621 -6.49 4.39 -9.26
N SER A 622 -7.03 3.33 -8.66
CA SER A 622 -7.28 2.07 -9.34
C SER A 622 -8.25 2.24 -10.52
N SER A 623 -9.30 3.03 -10.33
CA SER A 623 -10.26 3.34 -11.39
C SER A 623 -9.60 4.12 -12.53
N ILE A 624 -8.83 5.18 -12.21
CA ILE A 624 -8.11 5.98 -13.21
C ILE A 624 -7.10 5.12 -13.98
N SER A 625 -6.29 4.32 -13.29
CA SER A 625 -5.30 3.46 -13.95
C SER A 625 -5.96 2.45 -14.90
N TYR A 626 -7.12 1.91 -14.52
CA TYR A 626 -7.90 1.03 -15.39
C TYR A 626 -8.48 1.79 -16.60
N SER A 627 -9.09 2.97 -16.39
CA SER A 627 -9.65 3.77 -17.48
C SER A 627 -8.60 4.34 -18.44
N LEU A 628 -7.39 4.62 -17.96
CA LEU A 628 -6.22 5.02 -18.75
C LEU A 628 -5.54 3.83 -19.46
N LEU A 629 -6.09 2.62 -19.36
CA LEU A 629 -5.57 1.39 -20.01
C LEU A 629 -4.17 0.98 -19.52
N LEU A 630 -3.69 1.52 -18.39
CA LEU A 630 -2.37 1.23 -17.83
C LEU A 630 -2.24 -0.20 -17.27
N THR A 631 -3.38 -0.82 -16.97
CA THR A 631 -3.47 -2.22 -16.52
C THR A 631 -3.29 -3.23 -17.67
N ASP A 632 -3.49 -2.81 -18.94
CA ASP A 632 -3.28 -3.71 -20.09
C ASP A 632 -1.83 -3.66 -20.57
N HIS A 633 -1.15 -4.80 -20.49
CA HIS A 633 0.24 -4.92 -20.92
C HIS A 633 0.39 -4.82 -22.44
N ALA A 634 -0.54 -5.37 -23.21
CA ALA A 634 -0.44 -5.40 -24.67
C ALA A 634 -0.57 -3.99 -25.26
N PHE A 635 -1.60 -3.24 -24.84
CA PHE A 635 -1.80 -1.86 -25.28
C PHE A 635 -0.62 -0.95 -24.91
N THR A 636 -0.15 -1.01 -23.66
CA THR A 636 0.96 -0.17 -23.19
C THR A 636 2.28 -0.49 -23.90
N GLN A 637 2.52 -1.75 -24.30
CA GLN A 637 3.70 -2.12 -25.07
C GLN A 637 3.67 -1.53 -26.47
N ILE A 638 2.56 -1.73 -27.20
CA ILE A 638 2.40 -1.19 -28.56
C ILE A 638 2.50 0.34 -28.53
N LEU A 639 1.91 1.01 -27.52
CA LEU A 639 1.96 2.46 -27.42
C LEU A 639 3.38 2.97 -27.15
N ARG A 640 4.17 2.24 -26.35
CA ARG A 640 5.58 2.57 -26.12
C ARG A 640 6.39 2.43 -27.41
N ASP A 641 6.22 1.34 -28.14
CA ASP A 641 6.91 1.12 -29.41
C ASP A 641 6.52 2.22 -30.42
N PHE A 642 5.24 2.58 -30.48
CA PHE A 642 4.75 3.71 -31.26
C PHE A 642 5.45 5.03 -30.90
N PHE A 643 5.61 5.37 -29.61
CA PHE A 643 6.34 6.58 -29.21
C PHE A 643 7.82 6.54 -29.63
N THR A 644 8.48 5.39 -29.52
CA THR A 644 9.87 5.26 -29.99
C THR A 644 9.99 5.45 -31.51
N HIS A 645 9.05 4.90 -32.27
CA HIS A 645 9.04 5.07 -33.72
C HIS A 645 8.66 6.50 -34.15
N VAL A 646 7.85 7.22 -33.35
CA VAL A 646 7.60 8.66 -33.53
C VAL A 646 8.89 9.46 -33.38
N ASP A 647 9.65 9.23 -32.31
CA ASP A 647 10.93 9.91 -32.08
C ASP A 647 11.95 9.59 -33.18
N GLU A 648 12.04 8.33 -33.62
CA GLU A 648 12.87 7.93 -34.76
C GLU A 648 12.49 8.68 -36.05
N LEU A 649 11.18 8.78 -36.36
CA LEU A 649 10.68 9.46 -37.53
C LEU A 649 11.03 10.97 -37.49
N VAL A 650 10.80 11.62 -36.35
CA VAL A 650 11.15 13.04 -36.14
C VAL A 650 12.65 13.26 -36.35
N ALA A 651 13.49 12.41 -35.77
CA ALA A 651 14.94 12.49 -35.94
C ALA A 651 15.39 12.29 -37.40
N TYR A 652 14.75 11.39 -38.15
CA TYR A 652 15.02 11.21 -39.58
C TYR A 652 14.58 12.42 -40.41
N ILE A 653 13.47 13.07 -40.06
CA ILE A 653 12.99 14.28 -40.73
C ILE A 653 13.95 15.46 -40.48
N ASP A 654 14.39 15.67 -39.24
CA ASP A 654 15.35 16.71 -38.88
C ASP A 654 16.70 16.49 -39.59
N ARG A 655 17.18 15.24 -39.62
CA ARG A 655 18.40 14.87 -40.34
C ARG A 655 18.25 15.09 -41.85
N LEU A 656 17.12 14.72 -42.43
CA LEU A 656 16.83 14.93 -43.84
C LEU A 656 16.79 16.43 -44.18
N GLN A 657 16.22 17.26 -43.29
CA GLN A 657 16.24 18.72 -43.44
C GLN A 657 17.67 19.25 -43.47
N LEU A 658 18.53 18.83 -42.53
CA LEU A 658 19.93 19.26 -42.48
C LEU A 658 20.69 18.86 -43.75
N ILE A 659 20.56 17.61 -44.20
CA ILE A 659 21.21 17.11 -45.42
C ILE A 659 20.74 17.89 -46.64
N ARG A 660 19.42 18.11 -46.78
CA ARG A 660 18.86 18.88 -47.90
C ARG A 660 19.31 20.34 -47.89
N GLN A 661 19.43 20.95 -46.71
CA GLN A 661 19.96 22.30 -46.57
C GLN A 661 21.42 22.37 -47.03
N ASN A 662 22.25 21.38 -46.67
CA ASN A 662 23.65 21.33 -47.12
C ASN A 662 23.76 21.06 -48.62
N LEU A 663 22.96 20.16 -49.20
CA LEU A 663 22.89 19.95 -50.65
C LEU A 663 22.47 21.21 -51.41
N ASP A 664 21.52 21.98 -50.87
CA ASP A 664 21.09 23.23 -51.48
C ASP A 664 22.22 24.28 -51.42
N LEU A 665 23.06 24.28 -50.37
CA LEU A 665 24.25 25.12 -50.27
C LEU A 665 25.37 24.69 -51.24
N GLU A 666 25.56 23.39 -51.47
CA GLU A 666 26.51 22.87 -52.47
C GLU A 666 26.10 23.24 -53.88
N GLU A 667 24.83 22.99 -54.25
CA GLU A 667 24.33 23.17 -55.62
C GLU A 667 24.09 24.63 -56.03
N ASP A 668 23.71 25.50 -55.08
CA ASP A 668 23.38 26.91 -55.35
C ASP A 668 24.47 27.87 -54.84
N GLY A 669 25.25 27.49 -53.83
CA GLY A 669 26.33 28.29 -53.23
C GLY A 669 27.75 27.87 -53.63
N GLY A 670 27.93 26.70 -54.25
CA GLY A 670 29.24 26.21 -54.72
C GLY A 670 30.21 25.83 -53.60
N ALA A 671 29.74 25.71 -52.36
CA ALA A 671 30.54 25.32 -51.20
C ALA A 671 30.51 23.79 -51.04
N GLU A 672 31.33 23.09 -51.82
CA GLU A 672 31.45 21.62 -51.75
C GLU A 672 32.20 21.17 -50.50
N ASP A 673 31.59 20.30 -49.70
CA ASP A 673 32.20 19.73 -48.50
C ASP A 673 32.78 18.35 -48.85
N PHE A 674 34.05 18.28 -49.29
CA PHE A 674 34.70 17.05 -49.81
C PHE A 674 34.74 15.85 -48.85
N MET A 675 34.36 16.04 -47.58
CA MET A 675 34.38 15.02 -46.53
C MET A 675 33.04 14.28 -46.37
N ALA A 676 31.93 14.81 -46.91
CA ALA A 676 30.58 14.25 -46.72
C ALA A 676 29.90 13.99 -48.09
N ASN A 677 29.32 12.81 -48.27
CA ASN A 677 28.57 12.48 -49.49
C ASN A 677 27.07 12.65 -49.25
N TYR A 678 26.61 13.89 -49.26
CA TYR A 678 25.22 14.23 -48.93
C TYR A 678 24.20 13.60 -49.90
N GLN A 679 24.57 13.28 -51.14
CA GLN A 679 23.67 12.63 -52.10
C GLN A 679 23.41 11.15 -51.79
N GLN A 680 24.41 10.44 -51.26
CA GLN A 680 24.21 9.06 -50.79
C GLN A 680 23.45 9.07 -49.46
N ASP A 681 23.81 9.99 -48.56
CA ASP A 681 23.13 10.15 -47.27
C ASP A 681 21.63 10.50 -47.43
N GLU A 682 21.25 11.32 -48.42
CA GLU A 682 19.84 11.63 -48.69
C GLU A 682 19.05 10.36 -49.07
N LYS A 683 19.62 9.48 -49.90
CA LYS A 683 18.97 8.22 -50.32
C LYS A 683 18.84 7.25 -49.15
N ASP A 684 19.87 7.13 -48.34
CA ASP A 684 19.87 6.24 -47.17
C ASP A 684 18.86 6.71 -46.12
N VAL A 685 18.84 8.01 -45.81
CA VAL A 685 17.86 8.59 -44.88
C VAL A 685 16.44 8.49 -45.43
N ALA A 686 16.22 8.73 -46.72
CA ALA A 686 14.91 8.57 -47.35
C ALA A 686 14.39 7.13 -47.24
N LEU A 687 15.26 6.12 -47.39
CA LEU A 687 14.90 4.72 -47.22
C LEU A 687 14.54 4.39 -45.77
N GLN A 688 15.32 4.86 -44.80
CA GLN A 688 15.01 4.66 -43.38
C GLN A 688 13.75 5.41 -42.94
N LEU A 689 13.49 6.58 -43.53
CA LEU A 689 12.27 7.35 -43.32
C LEU A 689 11.04 6.62 -43.87
N ASP A 690 11.13 5.95 -45.02
CA ASP A 690 10.02 5.11 -45.51
C ASP A 690 9.78 3.87 -44.64
N ARG A 691 10.84 3.30 -44.05
CA ARG A 691 10.74 2.17 -43.11
C ARG A 691 10.08 2.58 -41.79
N SER A 692 10.53 3.68 -41.18
CA SER A 692 9.92 4.22 -39.94
C SER A 692 8.46 4.60 -40.16
N ARG A 693 8.13 5.22 -41.31
CA ARG A 693 6.75 5.48 -41.73
C ARG A 693 5.88 4.22 -41.73
N ARG A 694 6.36 3.12 -42.33
CA ARG A 694 5.61 1.85 -42.39
C ARG A 694 5.44 1.19 -41.02
N ARG A 695 6.45 1.29 -40.15
CA ARG A 695 6.35 0.81 -38.76
C ARG A 695 5.27 1.58 -38.00
N LEU A 696 5.32 2.91 -38.08
CA LEU A 696 4.34 3.78 -37.43
C LEU A 696 2.90 3.51 -37.92
N ASP A 697 2.70 3.31 -39.23
CA ASP A 697 1.39 2.93 -39.78
C ASP A 697 0.91 1.56 -39.28
N SER A 698 1.83 0.60 -39.14
CA SER A 698 1.53 -0.72 -38.56
C SER A 698 1.15 -0.63 -37.08
N ASP A 699 1.86 0.20 -36.31
CA ASP A 699 1.59 0.40 -34.89
C ASP A 699 0.27 1.12 -34.66
N LEU A 700 -0.06 2.11 -35.50
CA LEU A 700 -1.35 2.79 -35.43
C LEU A 700 -2.51 1.80 -35.64
N LYS A 701 -2.38 0.91 -36.64
CA LYS A 701 -3.38 -0.13 -36.92
C LYS A 701 -3.50 -1.14 -35.78
N SER A 702 -2.38 -1.55 -35.19
CA SER A 702 -2.39 -2.49 -34.05
C SER A 702 -2.95 -1.84 -32.78
N LEU A 703 -2.71 -0.54 -32.54
CA LEU A 703 -3.33 0.22 -31.45
C LEU A 703 -4.85 0.29 -31.61
N ILE A 704 -5.35 0.66 -32.80
CA ILE A 704 -6.79 0.73 -33.07
C ILE A 704 -7.44 -0.66 -32.95
N ALA A 705 -6.80 -1.70 -33.48
CA ALA A 705 -7.28 -3.07 -33.34
C ALA A 705 -7.36 -3.49 -31.86
N ARG A 706 -6.33 -3.19 -31.06
CA ARG A 706 -6.33 -3.50 -29.62
C ARG A 706 -7.38 -2.69 -28.86
N LEU A 707 -7.64 -1.44 -29.22
CA LEU A 707 -8.72 -0.64 -28.63
C LEU A 707 -10.10 -1.26 -28.92
N ARG A 708 -10.33 -1.80 -30.13
CA ARG A 708 -11.55 -2.53 -30.48
C ARG A 708 -11.69 -3.84 -29.69
N ASP A 709 -10.60 -4.59 -29.53
CA ASP A 709 -10.60 -5.80 -28.69
C ASP A 709 -10.96 -5.45 -27.24
N LEU A 710 -10.36 -4.39 -26.67
CA LEU A 710 -10.61 -3.95 -25.30
C LEU A 710 -12.05 -3.47 -25.09
N ASP A 711 -12.65 -2.83 -26.09
CA ASP A 711 -14.06 -2.46 -26.03
C ASP A 711 -14.95 -3.71 -25.99
N SER A 712 -14.67 -4.72 -26.82
CA SER A 712 -15.39 -6.00 -26.81
C SER A 712 -15.25 -6.77 -25.48
N GLU A 713 -14.05 -6.77 -24.89
CA GLU A 713 -13.76 -7.39 -23.59
C GLU A 713 -14.49 -6.67 -22.44
N ARG A 714 -14.61 -5.34 -22.51
CA ARG A 714 -15.24 -4.48 -21.49
C ARG A 714 -16.77 -4.52 -21.52
N VAL A 715 -17.37 -4.66 -22.70
CA VAL A 715 -18.83 -4.82 -22.85
C VAL A 715 -19.32 -6.14 -22.20
N GLY A 716 -18.46 -7.15 -22.10
CA GLY A 716 -18.77 -8.43 -21.43
C GLY A 716 -18.33 -8.55 -19.97
N SER A 717 -17.37 -7.73 -19.53
CA SER A 717 -16.74 -7.83 -18.20
C SER A 717 -16.66 -6.44 -17.57
N GLY A 718 -17.79 -5.91 -17.12
CA GLY A 718 -17.77 -4.80 -16.17
C GLY A 718 -16.94 -5.25 -14.96
N PRO A 719 -15.95 -4.48 -14.49
CA PRO A 719 -15.24 -4.82 -13.27
C PRO A 719 -16.24 -4.74 -12.12
N GLY A 720 -16.84 -5.89 -11.82
CA GLY A 720 -17.57 -6.14 -10.61
C GLY A 720 -16.57 -6.17 -9.47
N LEU A 721 -16.10 -5.00 -9.04
CA LEU A 721 -15.65 -4.82 -7.67
C LEU A 721 -16.88 -4.94 -6.77
N ASN A 722 -17.43 -6.16 -6.65
CA ASN A 722 -18.37 -6.53 -5.61
C ASN A 722 -17.60 -6.67 -4.30
N LEU A 723 -17.09 -5.55 -3.80
CA LEU A 723 -16.77 -5.40 -2.39
C LEU A 723 -18.05 -4.97 -1.70
N THR A 724 -18.31 -5.62 -0.57
CA THR A 724 -19.49 -5.48 0.29
C THR A 724 -19.95 -4.02 0.42
N ARG A 725 -21.24 -3.81 0.11
CA ARG A 725 -21.97 -2.53 0.21
C ARG A 725 -21.92 -2.02 1.65
N GLU A 726 -21.00 -1.09 1.95
CA GLU A 726 -21.08 -0.23 3.14
C GLU A 726 -21.63 1.13 2.67
N GLU A 727 -22.65 1.65 3.34
CA GLU A 727 -23.47 2.82 2.92
C GLU A 727 -22.71 4.16 2.80
N ASP A 728 -21.37 4.16 2.93
CA ASP A 728 -20.51 5.36 2.90
C ASP A 728 -19.23 5.19 2.03
N SER A 729 -19.12 4.11 1.23
CA SER A 729 -17.95 3.86 0.38
C SER A 729 -17.98 4.67 -0.93
N TYR A 730 -16.84 5.24 -1.33
CA TYR A 730 -16.70 5.94 -2.61
C TYR A 730 -16.91 5.01 -3.81
N GLU A 731 -17.89 5.32 -4.65
CA GLU A 731 -18.08 4.65 -5.94
C GLU A 731 -17.40 5.46 -7.06
N PRO A 732 -16.54 4.86 -7.89
CA PRO A 732 -15.87 5.59 -8.94
C PRO A 732 -16.84 5.87 -10.08
N LEU A 733 -16.69 7.05 -10.68
CA LEU A 733 -17.45 7.41 -11.88
C LEU A 733 -17.13 6.39 -12.99
N ARG A 734 -18.18 5.78 -13.54
CA ARG A 734 -18.07 5.03 -14.79
C ARG A 734 -17.95 6.02 -15.93
N VAL A 735 -16.72 6.43 -16.22
CA VAL A 735 -16.43 7.25 -17.40
C VAL A 735 -16.89 6.48 -18.65
N GLY A 736 -17.41 7.19 -19.65
CA GLY A 736 -17.88 6.63 -20.91
C GLY A 736 -16.88 5.63 -21.52
N GLY A 737 -17.39 4.57 -22.14
CA GLY A 737 -16.58 3.47 -22.67
C GLY A 737 -15.61 3.89 -23.76
N VAL A 738 -14.63 3.02 -24.02
CA VAL A 738 -13.64 3.15 -25.12
C VAL A 738 -14.35 3.28 -26.48
N ASP A 739 -15.57 2.75 -26.61
CA ASP A 739 -16.53 3.02 -27.68
C ASP A 739 -16.62 4.49 -28.09
N ARG A 740 -16.65 5.45 -27.14
CA ARG A 740 -16.71 6.89 -27.51
C ARG A 740 -15.43 7.37 -28.20
N LEU A 741 -14.27 6.87 -27.77
CA LEU A 741 -13.00 7.15 -28.43
C LEU A 741 -12.96 6.49 -29.81
N LEU A 742 -13.39 5.24 -29.92
CA LEU A 742 -13.47 4.51 -31.19
C LEU A 742 -14.41 5.20 -32.18
N MET A 743 -15.59 5.65 -31.73
CA MET A 743 -16.53 6.40 -32.57
C MET A 743 -15.88 7.66 -33.13
N LYS A 744 -15.11 8.41 -32.34
CA LYS A 744 -14.38 9.60 -32.84
C LYS A 744 -13.25 9.23 -33.81
N LEU A 745 -12.58 8.10 -33.59
CA LEU A 745 -11.50 7.61 -34.47
C LEU A 745 -12.02 7.04 -35.79
N ASP A 746 -13.23 6.47 -35.80
CA ASP A 746 -13.86 5.85 -36.98
C ASP A 746 -14.49 6.87 -37.96
N TRP A 747 -14.54 8.17 -37.64
CA TRP A 747 -15.11 9.24 -38.49
C TRP A 747 -14.41 9.47 -39.85
N GLY A 748 -13.46 8.61 -40.24
CA GLY A 748 -12.82 8.62 -41.55
C GLY A 748 -12.80 7.28 -42.30
N GLY A 749 -13.45 6.23 -41.79
CA GLY A 749 -13.31 4.86 -42.32
C GLY A 749 -14.42 4.35 -43.26
N THR A 750 -15.50 5.09 -43.48
CA THR A 750 -16.70 4.55 -44.17
C THR A 750 -16.77 4.78 -45.68
N ASP A 751 -15.67 5.07 -46.37
CA ASP A 751 -15.69 5.24 -47.84
C ASP A 751 -14.79 4.25 -48.62
N ASP A 752 -13.99 3.40 -47.96
CA ASP A 752 -13.04 2.51 -48.65
C ASP A 752 -13.59 1.09 -48.96
N GLU A 753 -14.81 0.75 -48.55
CA GLU A 753 -15.41 -0.58 -48.83
C GLU A 753 -16.19 -0.68 -50.16
N ASP A 754 -16.51 0.42 -50.83
CA ASP A 754 -17.32 0.39 -52.08
C ASP A 754 -16.51 0.53 -53.40
N ASP A 755 -15.23 0.92 -53.37
CA ASP A 755 -14.46 1.21 -54.60
C ASP A 755 -13.72 0.00 -55.20
N THR A 756 -13.93 -1.22 -54.68
CA THR A 756 -13.30 -2.45 -55.23
C THR A 756 -14.17 -3.23 -56.22
N VAL A 757 -15.37 -2.76 -56.57
CA VAL A 757 -16.24 -3.45 -57.54
C VAL A 757 -16.85 -2.50 -58.58
N GLU A 758 -16.03 -1.72 -59.29
CA GLU A 758 -16.42 -1.23 -60.63
C GLU A 758 -15.21 -0.76 -61.46
N ASN A 759 -14.35 -1.72 -61.83
CA ASN A 759 -13.46 -1.57 -62.98
C ASN A 759 -13.30 -2.93 -63.68
N LEU A 760 -14.41 -3.40 -64.24
CA LEU A 760 -14.43 -4.33 -65.36
C LEU A 760 -15.47 -3.81 -66.36
N LEU A 761 -15.03 -2.88 -67.23
CA LEU A 761 -15.36 -2.78 -68.65
C LEU A 761 -14.49 -1.72 -69.34
#